data_AF-A0A0P7W0E3-F1
#
_entry.id   AF-A0A0P7W0E3-F1
#
_cell.length_a   1.000
_cell.length_b   1.000
_cell.length_c   1.000
_cell.angle_alpha   90.00
_cell.angle_beta   90.00
_cell.angle_gamma   90.00
#
_symmetry.space_group_name_H-M   'P 1'
#
loop_
_entity.id
_entity.type
_entity.pdbx_description
1 polymer ?
#
loop_
_entity_poly.entity_id
_entity_poly.type
_entity_poly.pdbx_seq_one_letter_code
_entity_poly.pdbx_strand_id
1 'polypeptide(L)'
;MADLVLDWGLFGAYGTDLGSSQTVDTGGVNVTVDFNQEDPGAQAFTFNAEGYVGPDDPYADTSFLKLFGDGGEGGTSDTSTTTISFASNDEAFGDEVENVSFRINDIDTGSEELGETGDFHFDMLNVRGFDAEGNEVPVTLTPGSDVDSNGNTLSGGDDSWTPMDGQASALVEIPGPVASVVIDYDNTGEGDQKVTVSDIHFSTTDADPQMPVPGDDSATTDEDTPVVIDVLENDSDPEGQPLEVTGTTDPANGSTIVAPDGRVVYVPDAGFTGEDAFDYTVEDPDGNSATATVNVMVNEGDGGGPNYIVEGDEGDDLIDADYTGDPQGDMIDANDARDGSNDDVVIAGPGDDTVLAGEGDDLVYGGAGDDQLQGEAGDDILIGGDGDDTLDGGAGEDTMLGADGRDAFINVNPGELVDGGGGPGGINPDDDLPFDYDTLDLRGSVPEGGGLQIEYTSDDREDGVVRYFDRDGEDAGTLEFREIENIVPCFTPGTTIATPKGERMVEDLKPGDKIITRDNGIQEIRWIGTRTLTGHELARAPNLRPILIQKGSLGHNLPEHDILVSPQHRMLLTGDKTQLYFEETEVLAAAKHLTGMPGIDEVGTLGVTYVHFMFDRHEVVLSNGAWSESFQPGANVLDGLGVEQRDEILELFPELTTAEGLDDYAAARRALKRHEAQLLAR
;
A
#
# COMPACT_ATOMS: atom_id res chain seq x y z
N MET A 1 -7.89 17.98 16.55
CA MET A 1 -6.72 18.55 17.29
C MET A 1 -6.03 19.66 16.47
N ALA A 2 -4.89 20.24 16.91
CA ALA A 2 -4.22 21.36 16.22
C ALA A 2 -2.67 21.30 16.26
N ASP A 3 -2.03 21.54 15.12
CA ASP A 3 -0.56 21.47 14.97
C ASP A 3 0.13 22.79 15.36
N LEU A 4 1.18 22.69 16.17
CA LEU A 4 1.94 23.80 16.73
C LEU A 4 3.45 23.60 16.51
N VAL A 5 4.22 24.70 16.62
CA VAL A 5 5.67 24.72 16.39
C VAL A 5 6.39 25.57 17.43
N LEU A 6 7.44 25.00 18.04
CA LEU A 6 8.43 25.71 18.83
C LEU A 6 9.50 26.33 17.92
N ASP A 7 9.22 27.51 17.37
CA ASP A 7 10.22 28.37 16.70
C ASP A 7 11.22 28.90 17.76
N TRP A 8 12.50 28.54 17.65
CA TRP A 8 13.53 28.97 18.61
C TRP A 8 13.72 30.50 18.66
N GLY A 9 13.32 31.23 17.61
CA GLY A 9 13.24 32.68 17.57
C GLY A 9 12.19 33.30 18.51
N LEU A 10 11.25 32.51 19.05
CA LEU A 10 10.28 32.98 20.07
C LEU A 10 10.97 33.41 21.37
N PHE A 11 12.09 32.77 21.73
CA PHE A 11 12.87 33.11 22.94
C PHE A 11 13.65 34.43 22.79
N GLY A 12 13.84 34.94 21.57
CA GLY A 12 14.45 36.24 21.34
C GLY A 12 15.25 36.34 20.05
N ALA A 13 16.16 37.32 19.99
CA ALA A 13 17.09 37.40 18.86
C ALA A 13 18.13 36.27 18.95
N TYR A 14 18.37 35.55 17.86
CA TYR A 14 19.37 34.49 17.76
C TYR A 14 20.73 34.91 18.35
N GLY A 15 21.34 33.98 19.09
CA GLY A 15 22.40 34.23 20.06
C GLY A 15 21.86 34.58 21.46
N THR A 16 20.61 34.20 21.78
CA THR A 16 20.05 34.33 23.14
C THR A 16 20.35 33.05 23.93
N ASP A 17 21.19 33.19 24.94
CA ASP A 17 21.43 32.23 26.03
C ASP A 17 20.12 32.02 26.82
N LEU A 18 19.64 30.78 26.89
CA LEU A 18 18.42 30.45 27.62
C LEU A 18 18.61 30.55 29.14
N GLY A 19 19.84 30.44 29.64
CA GLY A 19 20.12 30.31 31.06
C GLY A 19 19.67 28.95 31.58
N SER A 20 18.90 28.91 32.66
CA SER A 20 18.45 27.64 33.28
C SER A 20 17.00 27.26 32.98
N SER A 21 16.17 28.21 32.52
CA SER A 21 14.71 28.04 32.39
C SER A 21 14.10 29.21 31.61
N GLN A 22 13.36 28.93 30.55
CA GLN A 22 12.59 29.90 29.76
C GLN A 22 11.24 29.30 29.36
N THR A 23 10.20 30.12 29.21
CA THR A 23 8.88 29.70 28.71
C THR A 23 8.42 30.61 27.58
N VAL A 24 7.89 30.02 26.51
CA VAL A 24 7.20 30.71 25.41
C VAL A 24 5.79 30.15 25.21
N ASP A 25 4.91 30.96 24.65
CA ASP A 25 3.58 30.55 24.19
C ASP A 25 3.65 30.28 22.69
N THR A 26 3.27 29.06 22.29
CA THR A 26 3.31 28.59 20.89
C THR A 26 1.99 28.77 20.15
N GLY A 27 0.93 29.20 20.84
CA GLY A 27 -0.41 29.37 20.26
C GLY A 27 -1.53 28.72 21.06
N GLY A 28 -1.36 28.55 22.37
CA GLY A 28 -2.27 27.79 23.25
C GLY A 28 -1.56 26.80 24.17
N VAL A 29 -0.33 26.40 23.82
CA VAL A 29 0.56 25.60 24.68
C VAL A 29 1.75 26.44 25.13
N ASN A 30 1.98 26.49 26.44
CA ASN A 30 3.22 26.99 27.01
C ASN A 30 4.31 25.92 26.87
N VAL A 31 5.37 26.20 26.13
CA VAL A 31 6.55 25.33 26.09
C VAL A 31 7.63 25.93 26.98
N THR A 32 8.05 25.17 27.99
CA THR A 32 9.11 25.53 28.93
C THR A 32 10.35 24.71 28.63
N VAL A 33 11.48 25.39 28.42
CA VAL A 33 12.78 24.76 28.19
C VAL A 33 13.66 25.04 29.40
N ASP A 34 13.82 24.00 30.21
CA ASP A 34 14.75 23.96 31.34
C ASP A 34 16.09 23.38 30.87
N PHE A 35 17.19 24.05 31.19
CA PHE A 35 18.54 23.62 30.82
C PHE A 35 19.39 23.45 32.08
N ASN A 36 19.84 22.22 32.33
CA ASN A 36 20.70 21.88 33.44
C ASN A 36 22.14 21.73 32.95
N GLN A 37 22.98 22.70 33.32
CA GLN A 37 24.43 22.62 33.20
C GLN A 37 24.96 21.60 34.21
N GLU A 38 25.19 20.36 33.76
CA GLU A 38 25.89 19.33 34.52
C GLU A 38 27.39 19.66 34.57
N ASP A 39 28.03 19.86 33.40
CA ASP A 39 29.46 20.17 33.29
C ASP A 39 29.80 21.68 33.27
N PRO A 40 30.88 22.15 33.93
CA PRO A 40 31.16 23.58 34.15
C PRO A 40 31.59 24.40 32.92
N GLY A 41 30.64 24.68 32.04
CA GLY A 41 30.82 25.54 30.86
C GLY A 41 29.79 25.28 29.76
N ALA A 42 29.04 24.17 29.87
CA ALA A 42 27.97 23.82 28.94
C ALA A 42 26.88 24.92 28.85
N GLN A 43 26.38 25.19 27.65
CA GLN A 43 25.44 26.29 27.36
C GLN A 43 24.38 25.90 26.33
N ALA A 44 23.17 26.42 26.50
CA ALA A 44 22.08 26.33 25.53
C ALA A 44 21.71 27.72 25.00
N PHE A 45 21.80 27.92 23.69
CA PHE A 45 21.45 29.21 23.08
C PHE A 45 20.81 29.07 21.70
N THR A 46 19.88 29.98 21.41
CA THR A 46 19.20 30.04 20.10
C THR A 46 20.19 30.36 19.00
N PHE A 47 20.11 29.67 17.86
CA PHE A 47 21.13 29.65 16.83
C PHE A 47 20.49 29.79 15.44
N ASN A 48 21.04 30.71 14.63
CA ASN A 48 20.63 30.92 13.24
C ASN A 48 21.87 30.78 12.36
N ALA A 49 21.96 29.60 11.75
CA ALA A 49 22.93 29.18 10.76
C ALA A 49 22.24 28.12 9.88
N GLU A 50 22.76 27.87 8.68
CA GLU A 50 22.29 26.78 7.83
C GLU A 50 22.60 25.44 8.53
N GLY A 51 21.60 24.57 8.64
CA GLY A 51 21.69 23.22 9.22
C GLY A 51 20.83 22.22 8.46
N TYR A 52 20.99 20.93 8.73
CA TYR A 52 20.33 19.87 7.98
C TYR A 52 18.84 19.76 8.33
N VAL A 53 18.03 19.71 7.28
CA VAL A 53 16.65 19.23 7.30
C VAL A 53 16.49 18.28 6.12
N GLY A 54 15.69 17.24 6.29
CA GLY A 54 15.33 16.29 5.24
C GLY A 54 14.48 16.94 4.13
N PRO A 55 14.29 16.26 2.98
CA PRO A 55 13.57 16.83 1.85
C PRO A 55 12.08 17.11 2.14
N ASP A 56 11.51 16.32 3.04
CA ASP A 56 10.09 16.27 3.38
C ASP A 56 9.82 16.76 4.82
N ASP A 57 10.88 17.16 5.54
CA ASP A 57 10.80 17.78 6.87
C ASP A 57 10.01 19.11 6.82
N PRO A 58 9.17 19.41 7.83
CA PRO A 58 8.48 20.70 7.92
C PRO A 58 9.32 21.82 8.57
N TYR A 59 10.53 21.52 9.06
CA TYR A 59 11.34 22.42 9.89
C TYR A 59 12.05 23.55 9.09
N ALA A 60 12.39 24.63 9.77
CA ALA A 60 13.21 25.70 9.19
C ALA A 60 14.71 25.34 9.19
N ASP A 61 15.33 25.34 8.00
CA ASP A 61 16.78 25.11 7.73
C ASP A 61 17.75 26.08 8.45
N THR A 62 17.22 27.04 9.20
CA THR A 62 17.92 28.19 9.77
C THR A 62 17.49 28.55 11.20
N SER A 63 16.74 27.69 11.89
CA SER A 63 16.34 27.88 13.30
C SER A 63 16.65 26.65 14.14
N PHE A 64 17.55 26.83 15.12
CA PHE A 64 18.02 25.74 15.98
C PHE A 64 18.23 26.20 17.43
N LEU A 65 18.10 25.27 18.38
CA LEU A 65 18.77 25.35 19.67
C LEU A 65 20.16 24.72 19.53
N LYS A 66 21.23 25.49 19.78
CA LYS A 66 22.56 24.91 19.97
C LYS A 66 22.74 24.53 21.45
N LEU A 67 22.99 23.25 21.70
CA LEU A 67 23.59 22.77 22.94
C LEU A 67 25.12 22.74 22.75
N PHE A 68 25.87 23.19 23.73
CA PHE A 68 27.33 23.34 23.66
C PHE A 68 27.99 22.79 24.91
N GLY A 69 29.12 22.10 24.76
CA GLY A 69 30.02 21.68 25.83
C GLY A 69 31.37 22.42 25.76
N ASP A 70 31.88 22.86 26.91
CA ASP A 70 33.25 23.33 27.17
C ASP A 70 33.97 22.14 27.85
N GLY A 71 35.10 21.69 27.32
CA GLY A 71 35.58 20.31 27.55
C GLY A 71 36.13 19.94 28.94
N GLY A 72 35.82 18.72 29.41
CA GLY A 72 36.41 18.06 30.59
C GLY A 72 35.62 18.17 31.90
N GLU A 73 35.38 17.07 32.64
CA GLU A 73 36.44 16.38 33.42
C GLU A 73 36.63 14.87 33.09
N GLY A 74 36.18 14.38 31.92
CA GLY A 74 36.38 12.97 31.52
C GLY A 74 35.55 12.00 32.38
N GLY A 75 34.27 12.31 32.52
CA GLY A 75 33.31 11.63 33.38
C GLY A 75 32.66 10.40 32.76
N THR A 76 31.48 10.07 33.29
CA THR A 76 30.51 9.09 32.74
C THR A 76 29.12 9.60 33.14
N SER A 77 28.84 10.85 32.78
CA SER A 77 27.76 11.70 33.25
C SER A 77 27.58 12.78 32.21
N ASP A 78 26.33 13.10 31.92
CA ASP A 78 25.96 13.98 30.83
C ASP A 78 26.61 15.37 30.97
N THR A 79 26.98 15.99 29.85
CA THR A 79 27.51 17.37 29.80
C THR A 79 26.39 18.38 30.09
N SER A 80 25.17 18.07 29.66
CA SER A 80 23.95 18.79 30.03
C SER A 80 22.69 17.98 29.78
N THR A 81 21.67 18.15 30.64
CA THR A 81 20.30 17.71 30.36
C THR A 81 19.44 18.91 29.97
N THR A 82 18.72 18.78 28.85
CA THR A 82 17.68 19.73 28.43
C THR A 82 16.32 19.07 28.58
N THR A 83 15.37 19.76 29.22
CA THR A 83 13.99 19.30 29.36
C THR A 83 13.05 20.30 28.69
N ILE A 84 12.29 19.84 27.72
CA ILE A 84 11.25 20.58 27.01
C ILE A 84 9.91 20.08 27.56
N SER A 85 9.26 20.88 28.40
CA SER A 85 7.98 20.56 29.03
C SER A 85 6.84 21.34 28.38
N PHE A 86 5.75 20.65 28.11
CA PHE A 86 4.51 21.21 27.59
C PHE A 86 3.53 21.44 28.74
N ALA A 87 2.65 22.43 28.60
CA ALA A 87 1.53 22.69 29.51
C ALA A 87 0.51 23.59 28.80
N SER A 88 -0.78 23.28 28.92
CA SER A 88 -1.81 24.06 28.23
C SER A 88 -1.94 25.48 28.80
N ASN A 89 -2.42 26.40 27.97
CA ASN A 89 -2.90 27.72 28.38
C ASN A 89 -4.29 28.08 27.84
N ASP A 90 -4.90 27.21 27.01
CA ASP A 90 -6.28 27.31 26.55
C ASP A 90 -7.18 26.29 27.29
N GLU A 91 -8.46 26.59 27.46
CA GLU A 91 -9.41 25.69 28.12
C GLU A 91 -9.90 24.55 27.17
N ALA A 92 -9.41 24.52 25.93
CA ALA A 92 -9.73 23.55 24.89
C ALA A 92 -8.61 22.57 24.52
N PHE A 93 -7.44 22.64 25.18
CA PHE A 93 -6.33 21.70 24.96
C PHE A 93 -5.92 21.02 26.26
N GLY A 94 -5.64 19.73 26.21
CA GLY A 94 -5.09 18.96 27.32
C GLY A 94 -3.69 19.44 27.72
N ASP A 95 -3.26 19.10 28.93
CA ASP A 95 -1.94 19.53 29.45
C ASP A 95 -0.75 18.81 28.77
N GLU A 96 -1.02 17.79 27.95
CA GLU A 96 -0.04 17.02 27.17
C GLU A 96 -0.14 17.32 25.67
N VAL A 97 0.90 16.97 24.93
CA VAL A 97 0.94 17.07 23.46
C VAL A 97 1.18 15.69 22.87
N GLU A 98 1.03 15.58 21.56
CA GLU A 98 1.20 14.37 20.77
C GLU A 98 1.99 14.67 19.49
N ASN A 99 2.33 13.64 18.73
CA ASN A 99 2.95 13.76 17.40
C ASN A 99 4.21 14.67 17.40
N VAL A 100 5.03 14.57 18.46
CA VAL A 100 6.19 15.43 18.67
C VAL A 100 7.32 14.99 17.74
N SER A 101 7.79 15.90 16.88
CA SER A 101 8.75 15.58 15.82
C SER A 101 9.78 16.69 15.64
N PHE A 102 11.07 16.32 15.61
CA PHE A 102 12.21 17.24 15.43
C PHE A 102 13.50 16.51 15.01
N ARG A 103 14.50 17.25 14.51
CA ARG A 103 15.86 16.71 14.27
C ARG A 103 16.88 17.14 15.31
N ILE A 104 17.85 16.28 15.51
CA ILE A 104 19.13 16.60 16.13
C ILE A 104 20.23 16.43 15.07
N ASN A 105 21.07 17.43 14.90
CA ASN A 105 22.16 17.50 13.91
C ASN A 105 23.50 17.75 14.59
N ASP A 106 24.58 17.41 13.88
CA ASP A 106 25.97 17.52 14.33
C ASP A 106 26.31 16.48 15.42
N ILE A 107 25.88 15.22 15.20
CA ILE A 107 26.16 14.07 16.06
C ILE A 107 27.37 13.32 15.46
N ASP A 108 28.61 13.67 15.86
CA ASP A 108 29.83 13.19 15.17
C ASP A 108 31.00 12.78 16.09
N THR A 109 32.12 12.39 15.47
CA THR A 109 33.44 12.27 16.14
C THR A 109 34.47 13.17 15.46
N GLY A 110 34.57 14.43 15.90
CA GLY A 110 35.62 15.35 15.48
C GLY A 110 36.92 15.33 16.32
N SER A 111 37.87 16.18 15.88
CA SER A 111 39.17 16.38 16.57
C SER A 111 39.81 17.78 16.37
N GLU A 112 39.23 18.67 15.54
CA GLU A 112 39.71 20.05 15.36
C GLU A 112 38.58 21.02 14.90
N GLU A 113 37.62 21.46 15.75
CA GLU A 113 36.73 22.59 15.37
C GLU A 113 37.40 23.97 15.59
N LEU A 114 38.14 24.15 16.68
CA LEU A 114 38.79 25.43 17.04
C LEU A 114 40.30 25.51 16.75
N GLY A 115 40.90 24.42 16.26
CA GLY A 115 42.33 24.36 15.88
C GLY A 115 43.32 24.21 17.05
N GLU A 116 42.85 23.81 18.24
CA GLU A 116 43.68 23.29 19.33
C GLU A 116 44.08 21.84 18.96
N THR A 117 45.36 21.59 18.65
CA THR A 117 45.75 20.30 18.06
C THR A 117 45.87 19.18 19.10
N GLY A 118 44.99 18.18 19.03
CA GLY A 118 45.12 16.91 19.75
C GLY A 118 43.99 16.57 20.72
N ASP A 119 42.84 17.22 20.57
CA ASP A 119 41.61 16.89 21.28
C ASP A 119 40.76 15.84 20.55
N PHE A 120 39.80 15.25 21.26
CA PHE A 120 38.79 14.34 20.73
C PHE A 120 37.49 14.47 21.54
N HIS A 121 36.39 14.66 20.84
CA HIS A 121 35.01 14.59 21.33
C HIS A 121 34.25 13.48 20.60
N PHE A 122 33.16 13.01 21.17
CA PHE A 122 32.29 11.98 20.58
C PHE A 122 30.88 12.21 21.13
N ASP A 123 29.95 12.60 20.27
CA ASP A 123 28.59 12.96 20.69
C ASP A 123 27.79 11.72 21.04
N MET A 124 27.25 11.69 22.25
CA MET A 124 26.27 10.71 22.71
C MET A 124 25.05 11.45 23.26
N LEU A 125 23.86 11.06 22.81
CA LEU A 125 22.61 11.63 23.27
C LEU A 125 21.65 10.53 23.73
N ASN A 126 20.81 10.84 24.72
CA ASN A 126 19.75 9.97 25.17
C ASN A 126 18.44 10.76 25.22
N VAL A 127 17.48 10.36 24.38
CA VAL A 127 16.24 11.12 24.11
C VAL A 127 15.02 10.36 24.62
N ARG A 128 14.24 10.96 25.52
CA ARG A 128 13.14 10.30 26.23
C ARG A 128 11.91 11.20 26.30
N GLY A 129 10.75 10.70 25.90
CA GLY A 129 9.46 11.30 26.22
C GLY A 129 8.93 10.80 27.57
N PHE A 130 8.17 11.63 28.28
CA PHE A 130 7.46 11.27 29.51
C PHE A 130 6.02 11.79 29.51
N ASP A 131 5.08 10.95 29.95
CA ASP A 131 3.68 11.32 30.19
C ASP A 131 3.51 12.19 31.47
N ALA A 132 2.30 12.68 31.71
CA ALA A 132 1.93 13.49 32.88
C ALA A 132 2.11 12.77 34.23
N GLU A 133 2.02 11.44 34.25
CA GLU A 133 2.30 10.59 35.41
C GLU A 133 3.82 10.42 35.68
N GLY A 134 4.65 10.62 34.66
CA GLY A 134 6.10 10.46 34.67
C GLY A 134 6.61 9.08 34.26
N ASN A 135 5.84 8.31 33.48
CA ASN A 135 6.31 7.10 32.81
C ASN A 135 7.00 7.45 31.48
N GLU A 136 7.93 6.62 31.01
CA GLU A 136 8.59 6.82 29.70
C GLU A 136 7.67 6.35 28.55
N VAL A 137 7.43 7.22 27.56
CA VAL A 137 6.65 6.89 26.34
C VAL A 137 7.57 6.46 25.18
N PRO A 138 7.08 5.71 24.18
CA PRO A 138 7.88 5.29 23.03
C PRO A 138 8.51 6.47 22.28
N VAL A 139 9.78 6.32 21.90
CA VAL A 139 10.51 7.28 21.06
C VAL A 139 11.07 6.54 19.86
N THR A 140 10.61 6.92 18.67
CA THR A 140 11.20 6.48 17.40
C THR A 140 12.38 7.37 17.08
N LEU A 141 13.51 6.75 16.70
CA LEU A 141 14.74 7.43 16.32
C LEU A 141 15.18 6.93 14.94
N THR A 142 15.20 7.83 13.97
CA THR A 142 15.57 7.54 12.58
C THR A 142 16.93 8.21 12.28
N PRO A 143 18.06 7.51 12.49
CA PRO A 143 19.41 8.07 12.34
C PRO A 143 19.85 8.20 10.88
N GLY A 144 20.76 9.14 10.65
CA GLY A 144 21.55 9.28 9.44
C GLY A 144 22.62 8.19 9.31
N SER A 145 23.26 8.12 8.15
CA SER A 145 24.14 6.99 7.78
C SER A 145 25.44 6.85 8.57
N ASP A 146 25.75 7.80 9.46
CA ASP A 146 26.93 7.80 10.33
C ASP A 146 26.56 8.16 11.79
N VAL A 147 25.33 7.84 12.20
CA VAL A 147 24.87 7.86 13.61
C VAL A 147 24.41 6.46 13.99
N ASP A 148 25.03 5.87 15.02
CA ASP A 148 24.58 4.61 15.61
C ASP A 148 23.41 4.88 16.58
N SER A 149 22.35 4.06 16.52
CA SER A 149 21.19 4.13 17.42
C SER A 149 21.01 2.80 18.18
N ASN A 150 20.82 2.85 19.50
CA ASN A 150 20.61 1.67 20.34
C ASN A 150 19.56 1.96 21.44
N GLY A 151 18.30 1.63 21.15
CA GLY A 151 17.17 2.15 21.93
C GLY A 151 17.14 3.68 21.83
N ASN A 152 16.80 4.35 22.92
CA ASN A 152 16.74 5.81 23.04
C ASN A 152 18.10 6.54 22.95
N THR A 153 19.21 5.82 22.75
CA THR A 153 20.56 6.39 22.70
C THR A 153 21.06 6.53 21.26
N LEU A 154 21.48 7.74 20.90
CA LEU A 154 22.19 8.08 19.66
C LEU A 154 23.69 8.26 19.96
N SER A 155 24.56 7.89 19.02
CA SER A 155 26.01 8.12 19.13
C SER A 155 26.67 8.34 17.77
N GLY A 156 27.61 9.30 17.71
CA GLY A 156 28.31 9.66 16.47
C GLY A 156 29.20 8.56 15.88
N GLY A 157 29.36 8.57 14.56
CA GLY A 157 30.21 7.64 13.81
C GLY A 157 31.72 7.94 13.90
N ASP A 158 32.52 7.19 13.14
CA ASP A 158 34.00 7.28 13.13
C ASP A 158 34.53 8.46 12.26
N ASP A 159 33.68 9.09 11.43
CA ASP A 159 34.00 10.25 10.59
C ASP A 159 33.48 11.58 11.21
N SER A 160 33.94 12.71 10.68
CA SER A 160 33.57 14.05 11.16
C SER A 160 32.91 14.89 10.07
N TRP A 161 31.88 15.63 10.47
CA TRP A 161 30.85 16.22 9.62
C TRP A 161 30.62 17.70 9.97
N THR A 162 29.44 18.23 9.65
CA THR A 162 28.98 19.58 10.04
C THR A 162 27.47 19.54 10.33
N PRO A 163 26.88 20.58 10.96
CA PRO A 163 25.44 20.63 11.19
C PRO A 163 24.58 20.57 9.92
N MET A 164 25.17 20.70 8.72
CA MET A 164 24.51 20.65 7.42
C MET A 164 24.51 19.26 6.77
N ASP A 165 25.24 18.29 7.34
CA ASP A 165 25.43 16.96 6.76
C ASP A 165 24.46 15.95 7.40
N GLY A 166 23.42 15.54 6.66
CA GLY A 166 22.39 14.60 7.13
C GLY A 166 22.89 13.19 7.50
N GLN A 167 24.18 12.89 7.27
CA GLN A 167 24.84 11.68 7.76
C GLN A 167 25.01 11.71 9.29
N ALA A 168 25.24 12.89 9.87
CA ALA A 168 25.41 13.16 11.30
C ALA A 168 24.15 13.82 11.91
N SER A 169 22.99 13.31 11.51
CA SER A 169 21.66 13.78 11.91
C SER A 169 20.82 12.61 12.41
N ALA A 170 19.81 12.88 13.25
CA ALA A 170 18.74 11.93 13.56
C ALA A 170 17.41 12.67 13.62
N LEU A 171 16.36 12.04 13.08
CA LEU A 171 14.97 12.42 13.31
C LEU A 171 14.47 11.74 14.59
N VAL A 172 13.74 12.49 15.42
CA VAL A 172 13.12 12.06 16.66
C VAL A 172 11.62 12.21 16.50
N GLU A 173 10.87 11.13 16.77
CA GLU A 173 9.42 11.08 16.63
C GLU A 173 8.80 10.41 17.87
N ILE A 174 7.80 11.05 18.47
CA ILE A 174 7.14 10.61 19.72
C ILE A 174 5.63 10.76 19.54
N PRO A 175 4.88 9.65 19.36
CA PRO A 175 3.43 9.71 19.16
C PRO A 175 2.69 10.38 20.33
N GLY A 176 3.12 10.11 21.56
CA GLY A 176 2.49 10.64 22.77
C GLY A 176 1.29 9.80 23.26
N PRO A 177 0.41 10.36 24.11
CA PRO A 177 0.53 11.68 24.75
C PRO A 177 1.84 11.85 25.54
N VAL A 178 2.36 13.07 25.59
CA VAL A 178 3.64 13.39 26.22
C VAL A 178 3.62 14.78 26.88
N ALA A 179 3.92 14.83 28.17
CA ALA A 179 4.05 16.05 28.96
C ALA A 179 5.45 16.69 28.85
N SER A 180 6.50 15.90 28.61
CA SER A 180 7.85 16.44 28.43
C SER A 180 8.79 15.54 27.61
N VAL A 181 9.74 16.17 26.92
CA VAL A 181 10.87 15.51 26.24
C VAL A 181 12.16 15.89 26.94
N VAL A 182 12.99 14.90 27.24
CA VAL A 182 14.31 15.05 27.87
C VAL A 182 15.39 14.62 26.87
N ILE A 183 16.33 15.53 26.61
CA ILE A 183 17.54 15.29 25.83
C ILE A 183 18.71 15.39 26.81
N ASP A 184 19.27 14.24 27.19
CA ASP A 184 20.58 14.19 27.85
C ASP A 184 21.65 14.20 26.75
N TYR A 185 22.67 15.05 26.90
CA TYR A 185 23.78 15.20 25.96
C TYR A 185 25.11 15.03 26.70
N ASP A 186 25.90 14.02 26.30
CA ASP A 186 27.25 13.72 26.79
C ASP A 186 28.26 13.89 25.63
N ASN A 187 29.22 14.79 25.82
CA ASN A 187 30.33 15.07 24.91
C ASN A 187 31.45 14.00 24.97
N THR A 188 31.47 13.21 26.07
CA THR A 188 32.38 12.10 26.42
C THR A 188 33.90 12.37 26.40
N GLY A 189 34.36 13.51 25.87
CA GLY A 189 35.76 13.88 25.63
C GLY A 189 36.34 14.96 26.56
N GLU A 190 37.51 15.50 26.19
CA GLU A 190 38.18 16.62 26.88
C GLU A 190 38.05 17.98 26.14
N GLY A 191 37.37 18.03 24.99
CA GLY A 191 37.33 19.20 24.09
C GLY A 191 35.95 19.82 23.88
N ASP A 192 35.92 21.04 23.34
CA ASP A 192 34.69 21.77 23.00
C ASP A 192 33.90 21.06 21.89
N GLN A 193 32.57 20.91 22.04
CA GLN A 193 31.68 20.30 21.03
C GLN A 193 30.26 20.88 21.11
N LYS A 194 29.40 20.54 20.15
CA LYS A 194 28.02 21.01 20.04
C LYS A 194 27.12 19.98 19.37
N VAL A 195 25.83 20.03 19.71
CA VAL A 195 24.75 19.48 18.89
C VAL A 195 23.72 20.57 18.62
N THR A 196 22.93 20.43 17.57
CA THR A 196 21.87 21.39 17.19
C THR A 196 20.52 20.71 17.03
N VAL A 197 19.51 21.21 17.74
CA VAL A 197 18.13 20.71 17.71
C VAL A 197 17.29 21.64 16.83
N SER A 198 16.54 21.12 15.85
CA SER A 198 15.64 21.92 14.99
C SER A 198 14.50 22.55 15.79
N ASP A 199 13.74 23.46 15.19
CA ASP A 199 12.38 23.77 15.67
C ASP A 199 11.59 22.47 15.89
N ILE A 200 10.75 22.43 16.93
CA ILE A 200 10.02 21.22 17.36
C ILE A 200 8.55 21.35 16.96
N HIS A 201 8.04 20.39 16.20
CA HIS A 201 6.63 20.27 15.84
C HIS A 201 5.92 19.33 16.82
N PHE A 202 4.63 19.57 17.08
CA PHE A 202 3.77 18.77 17.94
C PHE A 202 2.30 19.16 17.75
N SER A 203 1.36 18.29 18.11
CA SER A 203 -0.09 18.55 18.04
C SER A 203 -0.71 18.55 19.45
N THR A 204 -1.81 19.30 19.62
CA THR A 204 -2.48 19.47 20.92
C THR A 204 -3.46 18.34 21.23
N THR A 205 -3.36 17.68 22.39
CA THR A 205 -4.44 16.81 22.89
C THR A 205 -5.70 17.61 23.25
N ASP A 206 -6.88 16.97 23.33
CA ASP A 206 -8.10 17.60 23.86
C ASP A 206 -8.11 17.63 25.41
N ALA A 207 -8.85 18.57 25.99
CA ALA A 207 -9.02 18.73 27.44
C ALA A 207 -10.17 17.87 28.02
N ASP A 208 -11.13 17.46 27.19
CA ASP A 208 -12.26 16.60 27.55
C ASP A 208 -12.62 15.75 26.31
N PRO A 209 -11.81 14.73 25.94
CA PRO A 209 -12.10 13.89 24.77
C PRO A 209 -13.49 13.26 24.90
N GLN A 210 -14.37 13.54 23.95
CA GLN A 210 -15.79 13.16 24.02
C GLN A 210 -15.99 11.70 23.57
N MET A 211 -15.33 10.77 24.26
CA MET A 211 -15.27 9.33 23.94
C MET A 211 -16.62 8.74 23.46
N PRO A 212 -16.61 7.84 22.46
CA PRO A 212 -17.75 7.00 22.12
C PRO A 212 -18.35 6.28 23.32
N VAL A 213 -19.65 6.04 23.25
CA VAL A 213 -20.43 5.34 24.28
C VAL A 213 -21.10 4.11 23.66
N PRO A 214 -20.36 3.01 23.46
CA PRO A 214 -20.92 1.74 23.04
C PRO A 214 -21.69 1.02 24.16
N GLY A 215 -22.45 -0.02 23.82
CA GLY A 215 -23.25 -0.79 24.80
C GLY A 215 -23.29 -2.31 24.57
N ASP A 216 -23.52 -3.06 25.65
CA ASP A 216 -23.46 -4.54 25.63
C ASP A 216 -24.57 -5.19 24.76
N ASP A 217 -24.17 -6.02 23.80
CA ASP A 217 -25.04 -6.70 22.84
C ASP A 217 -25.27 -8.20 23.14
N SER A 218 -26.23 -8.81 22.44
CA SER A 218 -26.47 -10.25 22.52
C SER A 218 -27.08 -10.88 21.27
N ALA A 219 -26.52 -12.00 20.82
CA ALA A 219 -27.00 -12.80 19.68
C ALA A 219 -27.32 -14.25 20.08
N THR A 220 -28.03 -14.97 19.20
CA THR A 220 -28.33 -16.39 19.39
C THR A 220 -28.23 -17.12 18.05
N THR A 221 -27.47 -18.20 18.02
CA THR A 221 -27.31 -19.08 16.85
C THR A 221 -27.42 -20.55 17.27
N ASP A 222 -27.41 -21.48 16.33
CA ASP A 222 -27.41 -22.92 16.60
C ASP A 222 -25.99 -23.50 16.35
N GLU A 223 -25.77 -24.76 16.75
CA GLU A 223 -24.50 -25.48 16.56
C GLU A 223 -24.01 -25.35 15.09
N ASP A 224 -22.72 -25.09 14.92
CA ASP A 224 -22.03 -24.93 13.62
C ASP A 224 -22.59 -23.82 12.69
N THR A 225 -23.42 -22.90 13.21
CA THR A 225 -24.12 -21.87 12.43
C THR A 225 -23.55 -20.45 12.65
N PRO A 226 -23.02 -19.76 11.63
CA PRO A 226 -22.65 -18.35 11.69
C PRO A 226 -23.83 -17.42 12.04
N VAL A 227 -23.55 -16.25 12.62
CA VAL A 227 -24.57 -15.19 12.83
C VAL A 227 -23.98 -13.79 12.67
N VAL A 228 -24.65 -12.96 11.87
CA VAL A 228 -24.30 -11.55 11.67
C VAL A 228 -25.01 -10.66 12.70
N ILE A 229 -24.27 -9.69 13.26
CA ILE A 229 -24.69 -8.89 14.41
C ILE A 229 -24.44 -7.40 14.10
N ASP A 230 -25.51 -6.60 14.04
CA ASP A 230 -25.43 -5.13 14.05
C ASP A 230 -25.20 -4.68 15.49
N VAL A 231 -23.94 -4.40 15.84
CA VAL A 231 -23.54 -3.90 17.16
C VAL A 231 -23.82 -2.40 17.31
N LEU A 232 -23.78 -1.66 16.19
CA LEU A 232 -23.94 -0.21 16.18
C LEU A 232 -25.40 0.26 16.39
N GLU A 233 -26.42 -0.62 16.33
CA GLU A 233 -27.83 -0.24 16.60
C GLU A 233 -28.03 0.44 17.97
N ASN A 234 -27.20 0.08 18.97
CA ASN A 234 -27.36 0.50 20.36
C ASN A 234 -26.42 1.65 20.79
N ASP A 235 -25.42 1.95 19.97
CA ASP A 235 -24.28 2.82 20.28
C ASP A 235 -24.54 4.32 20.11
N SER A 236 -23.66 5.16 20.69
CA SER A 236 -23.76 6.61 20.52
C SER A 236 -22.47 7.37 20.77
N ASP A 237 -22.21 8.36 19.91
CA ASP A 237 -21.22 9.41 20.09
C ASP A 237 -21.84 10.66 20.79
N PRO A 238 -21.14 11.39 21.68
CA PRO A 238 -21.66 12.58 22.37
C PRO A 238 -21.95 13.78 21.45
N GLU A 239 -21.19 13.93 20.36
CA GLU A 239 -21.31 14.97 19.34
C GLU A 239 -22.39 14.64 18.30
N GLY A 240 -22.61 13.35 18.06
CA GLY A 240 -23.36 12.78 16.95
C GLY A 240 -22.52 12.55 15.69
N GLN A 241 -21.22 12.27 15.85
CA GLN A 241 -20.33 11.74 14.80
C GLN A 241 -20.77 10.30 14.42
N PRO A 242 -20.44 9.80 13.21
CA PRO A 242 -20.49 8.36 12.95
C PRO A 242 -19.46 7.62 13.81
N LEU A 243 -19.70 6.34 14.07
CA LEU A 243 -18.74 5.42 14.71
C LEU A 243 -18.39 4.31 13.71
N GLU A 244 -17.14 3.86 13.74
CA GLU A 244 -16.66 2.71 12.97
C GLU A 244 -16.20 1.61 13.93
N VAL A 245 -16.45 0.34 13.60
CA VAL A 245 -15.96 -0.81 14.39
C VAL A 245 -14.52 -1.10 13.98
N THR A 246 -13.56 -0.76 14.83
CA THR A 246 -12.12 -0.88 14.53
C THR A 246 -11.49 -2.20 14.96
N GLY A 247 -12.28 -3.16 15.44
CA GLY A 247 -11.85 -4.53 15.67
C GLY A 247 -12.59 -5.25 16.80
N THR A 248 -12.41 -6.57 16.86
CA THR A 248 -12.98 -7.47 17.88
C THR A 248 -11.88 -8.27 18.60
N THR A 249 -12.26 -9.00 19.66
CA THR A 249 -11.40 -9.99 20.31
C THR A 249 -11.86 -11.41 19.99
N ASP A 250 -10.94 -12.35 19.74
CA ASP A 250 -11.25 -13.77 19.61
C ASP A 250 -12.17 -14.27 20.76
N PRO A 251 -13.37 -14.81 20.47
CA PRO A 251 -14.20 -15.48 21.47
C PRO A 251 -13.58 -16.82 21.90
N ALA A 252 -14.17 -17.50 22.89
CA ALA A 252 -13.52 -18.64 23.52
C ALA A 252 -13.71 -19.98 22.79
N ASN A 253 -14.68 -20.06 21.88
CA ASN A 253 -15.07 -21.26 21.11
C ASN A 253 -15.69 -20.81 19.75
N GLY A 254 -14.96 -19.99 19.00
CA GLY A 254 -15.33 -19.50 17.68
C GLY A 254 -14.43 -18.38 17.20
N SER A 255 -14.75 -17.78 16.05
CA SER A 255 -14.09 -16.59 15.49
C SER A 255 -15.07 -15.42 15.31
N THR A 256 -14.52 -14.25 15.02
CA THR A 256 -15.28 -13.05 14.65
C THR A 256 -14.65 -12.36 13.46
N ILE A 257 -15.47 -11.94 12.51
CA ILE A 257 -15.06 -11.13 11.36
C ILE A 257 -15.84 -9.82 11.43
N VAL A 258 -15.16 -8.68 11.35
CA VAL A 258 -15.82 -7.36 11.23
C VAL A 258 -16.15 -7.18 9.75
N ALA A 259 -17.43 -7.19 9.40
CA ALA A 259 -17.86 -6.77 8.07
C ALA A 259 -17.63 -5.24 7.96
N PRO A 260 -17.07 -4.71 6.87
CA PRO A 260 -16.69 -3.30 6.84
C PRO A 260 -17.87 -2.30 6.79
N ASP A 261 -19.12 -2.79 6.75
CA ASP A 261 -20.32 -1.97 7.01
C ASP A 261 -20.61 -1.74 8.51
N GLY A 262 -19.77 -2.28 9.39
CA GLY A 262 -19.86 -2.15 10.85
C GLY A 262 -20.60 -3.29 11.56
N ARG A 263 -21.08 -4.31 10.84
CA ARG A 263 -21.61 -5.54 11.45
C ARG A 263 -20.47 -6.48 11.85
N VAL A 264 -20.73 -7.38 12.80
CA VAL A 264 -19.80 -8.47 13.18
C VAL A 264 -20.42 -9.82 12.85
N VAL A 265 -19.72 -10.64 12.08
CA VAL A 265 -20.04 -12.06 11.87
C VAL A 265 -19.37 -12.87 12.99
N TYR A 266 -20.13 -13.65 13.75
CA TYR A 266 -19.60 -14.66 14.67
C TYR A 266 -19.76 -16.05 14.07
N VAL A 267 -18.68 -16.83 14.02
CA VAL A 267 -18.69 -18.24 13.58
C VAL A 267 -18.33 -19.12 14.79
N PRO A 268 -19.19 -20.06 15.22
CA PRO A 268 -18.88 -20.97 16.33
C PRO A 268 -17.84 -22.04 15.94
N ASP A 269 -17.01 -22.47 16.90
CA ASP A 269 -16.13 -23.63 16.78
C ASP A 269 -16.93 -24.89 16.39
N ALA A 270 -16.41 -25.70 15.47
CA ALA A 270 -17.07 -26.94 15.03
C ALA A 270 -17.39 -27.91 16.19
N GLY A 271 -18.68 -28.20 16.39
CA GLY A 271 -19.25 -28.98 17.50
C GLY A 271 -19.39 -28.21 18.82
N PHE A 272 -19.40 -26.87 18.79
CA PHE A 272 -19.60 -26.04 19.98
C PHE A 272 -21.08 -25.77 20.27
N THR A 273 -21.45 -25.92 21.55
CA THR A 273 -22.73 -25.48 22.11
C THR A 273 -22.52 -24.90 23.50
N GLY A 274 -22.98 -23.66 23.72
CA GLY A 274 -22.75 -22.95 24.97
C GLY A 274 -22.99 -21.44 24.90
N GLU A 275 -22.73 -20.77 26.02
CA GLU A 275 -22.60 -19.31 26.11
C GLU A 275 -21.14 -18.96 25.73
N ASP A 276 -20.96 -18.03 24.80
CA ASP A 276 -19.66 -17.46 24.40
C ASP A 276 -19.75 -15.93 24.38
N ALA A 277 -18.60 -15.23 24.32
CA ALA A 277 -18.55 -13.78 24.29
C ALA A 277 -17.25 -13.23 23.69
N PHE A 278 -17.36 -12.08 23.04
CA PHE A 278 -16.24 -11.27 22.55
C PHE A 278 -16.48 -9.80 22.90
N ASP A 279 -15.41 -9.01 23.01
CA ASP A 279 -15.48 -7.56 23.06
C ASP A 279 -15.28 -6.98 21.64
N TYR A 280 -15.91 -5.86 21.34
CA TYR A 280 -15.67 -5.06 20.12
C TYR A 280 -15.20 -3.65 20.49
N THR A 281 -14.50 -3.00 19.55
CA THR A 281 -13.99 -1.63 19.67
C THR A 281 -14.68 -0.73 18.65
N VAL A 282 -15.10 0.45 19.08
CA VAL A 282 -15.56 1.53 18.20
C VAL A 282 -14.67 2.75 18.34
N GLU A 283 -14.49 3.49 17.25
CA GLU A 283 -13.72 4.74 17.19
C GLU A 283 -14.54 5.86 16.52
N ASP A 284 -14.25 7.12 16.89
CA ASP A 284 -14.80 8.32 16.24
C ASP A 284 -13.80 8.97 15.26
N PRO A 285 -14.26 9.88 14.35
CA PRO A 285 -13.39 10.58 13.41
C PRO A 285 -12.36 11.56 14.01
N ASP A 286 -12.33 11.75 15.33
CA ASP A 286 -11.28 12.50 16.06
C ASP A 286 -10.26 11.56 16.75
N GLY A 287 -10.42 10.24 16.62
CA GLY A 287 -9.50 9.20 17.11
C GLY A 287 -9.76 8.70 18.54
N ASN A 288 -10.95 8.96 19.10
CA ASN A 288 -11.30 8.47 20.44
C ASN A 288 -11.99 7.10 20.34
N SER A 289 -11.45 6.06 21.00
CA SER A 289 -12.01 4.70 20.96
C SER A 289 -12.49 4.14 22.32
N ALA A 290 -13.51 3.29 22.27
CA ALA A 290 -14.13 2.63 23.42
C ALA A 290 -14.59 1.21 23.07
N THR A 291 -14.88 0.37 24.08
CA THR A 291 -15.26 -1.04 23.88
C THR A 291 -16.53 -1.47 24.63
N ALA A 292 -17.23 -2.46 24.10
CA ALA A 292 -18.38 -3.15 24.72
C ALA A 292 -18.37 -4.66 24.40
N THR A 293 -19.20 -5.44 25.12
CA THR A 293 -19.20 -6.92 25.03
C THR A 293 -20.43 -7.47 24.31
N VAL A 294 -20.23 -8.31 23.29
CA VAL A 294 -21.27 -9.14 22.67
C VAL A 294 -21.37 -10.49 23.37
N ASN A 295 -22.59 -10.94 23.68
CA ASN A 295 -22.85 -12.22 24.35
C ASN A 295 -23.62 -13.16 23.39
N VAL A 296 -23.00 -14.27 22.98
CA VAL A 296 -23.61 -15.23 22.04
C VAL A 296 -24.08 -16.49 22.75
N MET A 297 -25.24 -17.03 22.35
CA MET A 297 -25.77 -18.31 22.81
C MET A 297 -25.91 -19.27 21.62
N VAL A 298 -25.14 -20.36 21.64
CA VAL A 298 -25.12 -21.43 20.63
C VAL A 298 -25.90 -22.65 21.13
N ASN A 299 -26.95 -23.08 20.41
CA ASN A 299 -27.88 -24.15 20.84
C ASN A 299 -27.56 -25.53 20.23
N GLU A 300 -27.81 -26.63 20.97
CA GLU A 300 -27.82 -28.01 20.40
C GLU A 300 -28.84 -28.11 19.24
N GLY A 301 -28.41 -28.48 18.03
CA GLY A 301 -29.28 -28.56 16.85
C GLY A 301 -30.40 -29.61 16.95
N ASP A 302 -31.63 -29.29 16.55
CA ASP A 302 -32.82 -30.18 16.64
C ASP A 302 -32.88 -31.21 15.49
N GLY A 303 -31.76 -31.89 15.22
CA GLY A 303 -31.50 -32.75 14.05
C GLY A 303 -32.63 -33.73 13.71
N GLY A 304 -33.48 -33.34 12.76
CA GLY A 304 -34.71 -34.07 12.42
C GLY A 304 -35.70 -33.36 11.50
N GLY A 305 -35.34 -32.20 10.95
CA GLY A 305 -36.08 -31.39 9.99
C GLY A 305 -35.20 -30.20 9.57
N PRO A 306 -35.68 -29.36 8.63
CA PRO A 306 -34.87 -28.28 8.08
C PRO A 306 -34.39 -27.27 9.12
N ASN A 307 -33.12 -26.88 9.04
CA ASN A 307 -32.49 -25.84 9.87
C ASN A 307 -32.33 -24.50 9.13
N TYR A 308 -32.68 -24.44 7.84
CA TYR A 308 -32.55 -23.26 6.97
C TYR A 308 -31.10 -22.90 6.61
N ILE A 309 -30.24 -23.92 6.50
CA ILE A 309 -28.83 -23.83 6.11
C ILE A 309 -28.57 -24.94 5.11
N VAL A 310 -27.80 -24.69 4.05
CA VAL A 310 -27.34 -25.71 3.10
C VAL A 310 -25.92 -26.13 3.48
N GLU A 311 -25.77 -27.35 4.00
CA GLU A 311 -24.50 -27.91 4.49
C GLU A 311 -23.82 -28.83 3.45
N GLY A 312 -22.50 -28.67 3.24
CA GLY A 312 -21.62 -29.59 2.47
C GLY A 312 -21.22 -30.87 3.23
N ASP A 313 -20.30 -31.70 2.67
CA ASP A 313 -19.71 -32.89 3.35
C ASP A 313 -18.24 -32.76 3.85
N GLU A 314 -17.34 -33.72 3.64
CA GLU A 314 -15.90 -33.66 4.03
C GLU A 314 -14.99 -33.54 2.78
N GLY A 315 -15.42 -32.86 1.71
CA GLY A 315 -14.60 -32.55 0.54
C GLY A 315 -15.33 -32.26 -0.77
N ASP A 316 -14.54 -31.79 -1.75
CA ASP A 316 -14.88 -31.15 -3.03
C ASP A 316 -16.33 -31.36 -3.56
N ASP A 317 -17.22 -30.43 -3.16
CA ASP A 317 -18.66 -30.43 -3.40
C ASP A 317 -19.10 -29.37 -4.45
N LEU A 318 -20.34 -29.47 -4.94
CA LEU A 318 -20.96 -28.48 -5.83
C LEU A 318 -22.36 -28.14 -5.32
N ILE A 319 -22.47 -26.99 -4.65
CA ILE A 319 -23.71 -26.51 -4.04
C ILE A 319 -24.41 -25.58 -5.05
N ASP A 320 -25.47 -26.11 -5.67
CA ASP A 320 -26.36 -25.39 -6.59
C ASP A 320 -27.83 -25.77 -6.31
N ALA A 321 -28.79 -25.19 -7.05
CA ALA A 321 -30.23 -25.50 -6.91
C ALA A 321 -30.67 -26.95 -7.24
N ASP A 322 -29.75 -27.83 -7.69
CA ASP A 322 -29.95 -29.29 -7.83
C ASP A 322 -29.16 -30.10 -6.75
N TYR A 323 -28.45 -29.44 -5.81
CA TYR A 323 -27.69 -30.05 -4.70
C TYR A 323 -28.58 -30.79 -3.70
N THR A 324 -28.22 -32.02 -3.34
CA THR A 324 -28.97 -32.81 -2.34
C THR A 324 -28.04 -33.58 -1.40
N GLY A 325 -26.89 -33.02 -1.06
CA GLY A 325 -25.99 -33.59 -0.04
C GLY A 325 -26.50 -33.34 1.38
N ASP A 326 -27.09 -32.16 1.59
CA ASP A 326 -27.56 -31.62 2.87
C ASP A 326 -28.25 -32.67 3.79
N PRO A 327 -27.85 -32.79 5.08
CA PRO A 327 -28.37 -33.82 5.98
C PRO A 327 -29.81 -33.56 6.48
N GLN A 328 -30.23 -32.30 6.52
CA GLN A 328 -31.51 -31.82 7.05
C GLN A 328 -32.62 -31.86 5.98
N GLY A 329 -32.23 -31.68 4.71
CA GLY A 329 -33.04 -31.62 3.51
C GLY A 329 -33.34 -30.20 3.02
N ASP A 330 -32.58 -29.20 3.45
CA ASP A 330 -32.63 -27.80 2.99
C ASP A 330 -31.94 -27.68 1.61
N MET A 331 -32.33 -26.66 0.81
CA MET A 331 -31.94 -26.56 -0.60
C MET A 331 -31.96 -25.13 -1.12
N ILE A 332 -30.91 -24.76 -1.86
CA ILE A 332 -30.81 -23.50 -2.62
C ILE A 332 -32.10 -23.22 -3.44
N ASP A 333 -32.62 -21.99 -3.34
CA ASP A 333 -33.74 -21.43 -4.11
C ASP A 333 -35.08 -22.20 -3.90
N ALA A 334 -35.18 -23.03 -2.85
CA ALA A 334 -36.32 -23.93 -2.65
C ALA A 334 -37.48 -23.33 -1.82
N ASN A 335 -37.30 -22.10 -1.31
CA ASN A 335 -38.24 -21.38 -0.42
C ASN A 335 -38.45 -22.09 0.95
N ASP A 336 -37.44 -22.78 1.47
CA ASP A 336 -37.41 -23.30 2.85
C ASP A 336 -36.77 -22.34 3.86
N ALA A 337 -36.00 -21.33 3.41
CA ALA A 337 -35.45 -20.22 4.21
C ALA A 337 -36.39 -19.71 5.32
N ARG A 338 -35.80 -19.20 6.42
CA ARG A 338 -36.46 -19.06 7.74
C ARG A 338 -37.80 -18.30 7.74
N ASP A 339 -38.00 -17.32 6.87
CA ASP A 339 -39.25 -16.58 6.73
C ASP A 339 -40.08 -16.96 5.47
N GLY A 340 -39.49 -17.72 4.55
CA GLY A 340 -40.04 -18.16 3.27
C GLY A 340 -39.73 -17.26 2.07
N SER A 341 -38.64 -16.50 2.13
CA SER A 341 -37.92 -15.93 0.99
C SER A 341 -37.08 -17.00 0.25
N ASN A 342 -36.09 -16.54 -0.53
CA ASN A 342 -35.03 -17.34 -1.13
C ASN A 342 -33.67 -17.01 -0.48
N ASP A 343 -33.65 -16.17 0.56
CA ASP A 343 -32.42 -15.62 1.15
C ASP A 343 -31.77 -16.73 1.98
N ASP A 344 -30.82 -17.43 1.37
CA ASP A 344 -30.30 -18.73 1.80
C ASP A 344 -28.97 -18.56 2.57
N VAL A 345 -28.69 -19.51 3.47
CA VAL A 345 -27.44 -19.56 4.24
C VAL A 345 -26.69 -20.82 3.84
N VAL A 346 -25.44 -20.68 3.42
CA VAL A 346 -24.63 -21.79 2.88
C VAL A 346 -23.35 -21.95 3.69
N ILE A 347 -23.02 -23.19 4.02
CA ILE A 347 -21.74 -23.57 4.63
C ILE A 347 -21.19 -24.73 3.82
N ALA A 348 -20.18 -24.46 2.98
CA ALA A 348 -19.57 -25.51 2.15
C ALA A 348 -18.74 -26.46 3.01
N GLY A 349 -17.82 -25.91 3.81
CA GLY A 349 -17.05 -26.64 4.81
C GLY A 349 -15.60 -26.88 4.37
N PRO A 350 -15.05 -28.09 4.56
CA PRO A 350 -13.67 -28.40 4.20
C PRO A 350 -13.55 -29.17 2.88
N GLY A 351 -13.32 -28.47 1.77
CA GLY A 351 -13.14 -29.01 0.42
C GLY A 351 -12.58 -27.97 -0.55
N ASP A 352 -12.28 -28.35 -1.80
CA ASP A 352 -12.08 -27.39 -2.90
C ASP A 352 -13.47 -27.15 -3.54
N ASP A 353 -14.35 -26.40 -2.88
CA ASP A 353 -15.79 -26.42 -3.12
C ASP A 353 -16.25 -25.39 -4.18
N THR A 354 -17.51 -25.45 -4.57
CA THR A 354 -18.12 -24.47 -5.50
C THR A 354 -19.58 -24.20 -5.12
N VAL A 355 -19.89 -22.93 -4.81
CA VAL A 355 -21.22 -22.48 -4.38
C VAL A 355 -21.82 -21.51 -5.40
N LEU A 356 -23.09 -21.73 -5.75
CA LEU A 356 -23.95 -20.81 -6.50
C LEU A 356 -25.20 -20.51 -5.65
N ALA A 357 -25.33 -19.30 -5.11
CA ALA A 357 -26.34 -18.96 -4.11
C ALA A 357 -27.75 -18.72 -4.72
N GLY A 358 -27.96 -17.74 -5.60
CA GLY A 358 -29.10 -17.74 -6.53
C GLY A 358 -29.93 -16.44 -6.66
N GLU A 359 -31.24 -16.51 -6.38
CA GLU A 359 -32.17 -15.36 -6.39
C GLU A 359 -32.56 -14.98 -4.93
N GLY A 360 -31.61 -14.60 -4.07
CA GLY A 360 -31.84 -14.21 -2.66
C GLY A 360 -30.79 -13.21 -2.15
N ASP A 361 -31.01 -12.55 -1.00
CA ASP A 361 -29.98 -11.73 -0.31
C ASP A 361 -29.13 -12.65 0.58
N ASP A 362 -28.15 -13.35 -0.01
CA ASP A 362 -27.61 -14.61 0.52
C ASP A 362 -26.38 -14.46 1.45
N LEU A 363 -26.13 -15.48 2.29
CA LEU A 363 -24.94 -15.59 3.14
C LEU A 363 -24.18 -16.89 2.88
N VAL A 364 -22.99 -16.79 2.29
CA VAL A 364 -22.13 -17.94 1.96
C VAL A 364 -20.86 -17.92 2.78
N TYR A 365 -20.54 -19.04 3.41
CA TYR A 365 -19.23 -19.36 3.97
C TYR A 365 -18.67 -20.57 3.21
N GLY A 366 -17.48 -20.42 2.61
CA GLY A 366 -16.72 -21.51 2.00
C GLY A 366 -16.20 -22.45 3.07
N GLY A 367 -14.93 -22.33 3.41
CA GLY A 367 -14.44 -22.66 4.74
C GLY A 367 -12.97 -23.04 4.83
N ALA A 368 -12.54 -24.10 4.11
CA ALA A 368 -11.16 -24.57 4.16
C ALA A 368 -10.75 -25.45 2.95
N GLY A 369 -10.22 -24.78 1.92
CA GLY A 369 -9.67 -25.32 0.68
C GLY A 369 -9.61 -24.21 -0.39
N ASP A 370 -9.41 -24.54 -1.67
CA ASP A 370 -9.35 -23.52 -2.74
C ASP A 370 -10.78 -23.29 -3.34
N ASP A 371 -11.61 -22.45 -2.72
CA ASP A 371 -13.06 -22.34 -2.97
C ASP A 371 -13.46 -21.39 -4.13
N GLN A 372 -14.66 -21.63 -4.70
CA GLN A 372 -15.31 -20.76 -5.68
C GLN A 372 -16.73 -20.38 -5.25
N LEU A 373 -16.93 -19.13 -4.82
CA LEU A 373 -18.19 -18.65 -4.25
C LEU A 373 -18.85 -17.61 -5.18
N GLN A 374 -20.13 -17.80 -5.49
CA GLN A 374 -20.91 -16.87 -6.31
C GLN A 374 -22.31 -16.63 -5.72
N GLY A 375 -22.66 -15.36 -5.51
CA GLY A 375 -24.00 -14.94 -5.02
C GLY A 375 -25.08 -15.01 -6.09
N GLU A 376 -24.74 -14.61 -7.32
CA GLU A 376 -25.64 -14.40 -8.47
C GLU A 376 -26.54 -13.16 -8.40
N ALA A 377 -27.49 -13.03 -7.44
CA ALA A 377 -28.56 -12.03 -7.56
C ALA A 377 -29.36 -11.59 -6.30
N GLY A 378 -28.69 -11.21 -5.20
CA GLY A 378 -29.24 -10.31 -4.18
C GLY A 378 -28.27 -9.21 -3.79
N ASP A 379 -28.41 -8.64 -2.58
CA ASP A 379 -27.35 -7.87 -1.91
C ASP A 379 -26.55 -8.83 -0.99
N ASP A 380 -25.55 -9.53 -1.55
CA ASP A 380 -25.01 -10.79 -1.01
C ASP A 380 -23.83 -10.63 -0.03
N ILE A 381 -23.56 -11.66 0.80
CA ILE A 381 -22.39 -11.75 1.68
C ILE A 381 -21.63 -13.05 1.43
N LEU A 382 -20.42 -12.95 0.86
CA LEU A 382 -19.54 -14.09 0.59
C LEU A 382 -18.29 -14.04 1.49
N ILE A 383 -17.95 -15.17 2.10
CA ILE A 383 -16.78 -15.35 2.96
C ILE A 383 -16.01 -16.58 2.49
N GLY A 384 -14.73 -16.43 2.13
CA GLY A 384 -13.82 -17.51 1.74
C GLY A 384 -13.49 -18.44 2.91
N GLY A 385 -12.36 -18.20 3.57
CA GLY A 385 -11.92 -18.95 4.76
C GLY A 385 -10.41 -19.21 4.78
N ASP A 386 -10.03 -20.46 5.02
CA ASP A 386 -8.64 -20.95 4.93
C ASP A 386 -8.33 -21.41 3.46
N GLY A 387 -8.00 -20.51 2.51
CA GLY A 387 -7.93 -20.86 1.07
C GLY A 387 -7.15 -19.93 0.11
N ASP A 388 -6.88 -20.37 -1.13
CA ASP A 388 -6.54 -19.50 -2.28
C ASP A 388 -7.88 -19.27 -3.07
N ASP A 389 -8.79 -18.44 -2.55
CA ASP A 389 -10.23 -18.45 -2.92
C ASP A 389 -10.59 -17.56 -4.12
N THR A 390 -11.81 -17.74 -4.67
CA THR A 390 -12.37 -16.89 -5.74
C THR A 390 -13.82 -16.51 -5.46
N LEU A 391 -14.08 -15.20 -5.31
CA LEU A 391 -15.39 -14.63 -4.92
C LEU A 391 -16.00 -13.77 -6.05
N ASP A 392 -17.31 -13.94 -6.31
CA ASP A 392 -18.09 -13.28 -7.37
C ASP A 392 -19.51 -12.95 -6.84
N GLY A 393 -19.69 -11.81 -6.16
CA GLY A 393 -21.00 -11.38 -5.61
C GLY A 393 -22.10 -11.41 -6.68
N GLY A 394 -21.94 -10.56 -7.69
CA GLY A 394 -22.54 -10.73 -9.00
C GLY A 394 -23.54 -9.64 -9.40
N ALA A 395 -24.50 -9.28 -8.55
CA ALA A 395 -25.57 -8.37 -8.97
C ALA A 395 -26.31 -7.53 -7.88
N GLY A 396 -25.66 -7.21 -6.75
CA GLY A 396 -26.20 -6.31 -5.72
C GLY A 396 -25.29 -5.16 -5.29
N GLU A 397 -25.48 -4.74 -4.04
CA GLU A 397 -24.50 -4.00 -3.23
C GLU A 397 -23.77 -5.01 -2.29
N ASP A 398 -22.99 -5.92 -2.91
CA ASP A 398 -22.46 -7.16 -2.30
C ASP A 398 -21.23 -6.94 -1.37
N THR A 399 -21.06 -7.79 -0.37
CA THR A 399 -19.89 -7.84 0.53
C THR A 399 -19.09 -9.12 0.33
N MET A 400 -17.79 -9.02 0.04
CA MET A 400 -16.90 -10.16 -0.20
C MET A 400 -15.67 -10.09 0.70
N LEU A 401 -15.43 -11.15 1.48
CA LEU A 401 -14.34 -11.24 2.47
C LEU A 401 -13.50 -12.50 2.14
N GLY A 402 -12.19 -12.37 1.90
CA GLY A 402 -11.32 -13.51 1.59
C GLY A 402 -10.95 -14.32 2.84
N ALA A 403 -10.21 -13.67 3.75
CA ALA A 403 -9.73 -14.09 5.07
C ALA A 403 -8.26 -14.55 5.16
N ASP A 404 -7.94 -15.84 4.97
CA ASP A 404 -6.63 -16.41 5.33
C ASP A 404 -5.89 -17.07 4.14
N GLY A 405 -5.69 -16.33 3.05
CA GLY A 405 -4.80 -16.78 1.96
C GLY A 405 -4.53 -15.81 0.81
N ARG A 406 -5.04 -16.06 -0.40
CA ARG A 406 -4.63 -15.31 -1.63
C ARG A 406 -5.76 -15.20 -2.64
N ASP A 407 -6.65 -14.26 -2.38
CA ASP A 407 -8.02 -14.35 -2.83
C ASP A 407 -8.31 -13.47 -4.05
N ALA A 408 -9.25 -13.94 -4.88
CA ALA A 408 -9.52 -13.38 -6.20
C ALA A 408 -10.97 -12.88 -6.32
N PHE A 409 -11.16 -11.58 -6.07
CA PHE A 409 -12.45 -10.89 -6.19
C PHE A 409 -12.70 -10.53 -7.66
N ILE A 410 -13.69 -11.15 -8.30
CA ILE A 410 -13.95 -11.06 -9.74
C ILE A 410 -15.33 -10.48 -10.07
N ASN A 411 -15.50 -10.02 -11.32
CA ASN A 411 -16.74 -9.45 -11.89
C ASN A 411 -17.33 -8.22 -11.16
N VAL A 412 -16.66 -7.72 -10.13
CA VAL A 412 -17.04 -6.64 -9.21
C VAL A 412 -17.68 -5.39 -9.82
N ASN A 413 -18.51 -4.68 -9.06
CA ASN A 413 -19.42 -3.62 -9.51
C ASN A 413 -19.43 -2.37 -8.58
N PRO A 414 -20.07 -1.25 -8.98
CA PRO A 414 -20.29 -0.10 -8.09
C PRO A 414 -21.42 -0.39 -7.10
N GLY A 415 -21.13 -0.25 -5.80
CA GLY A 415 -22.03 -0.59 -4.69
C GLY A 415 -21.39 -1.58 -3.72
N GLU A 416 -20.52 -2.45 -4.24
CA GLU A 416 -19.89 -3.54 -3.51
C GLU A 416 -18.76 -3.09 -2.55
N LEU A 417 -18.43 -4.02 -1.66
CA LEU A 417 -17.44 -3.91 -0.61
C LEU A 417 -16.56 -5.17 -0.60
N VAL A 418 -15.25 -4.98 -0.66
CA VAL A 418 -14.24 -6.06 -0.71
C VAL A 418 -13.28 -5.92 0.46
N ASP A 419 -12.96 -7.03 1.13
CA ASP A 419 -11.91 -7.10 2.13
C ASP A 419 -11.06 -8.34 1.83
N GLY A 420 -9.75 -8.15 1.65
CA GLY A 420 -8.83 -9.26 1.42
C GLY A 420 -8.81 -10.19 2.62
N GLY A 421 -8.50 -9.64 3.79
CA GLY A 421 -8.28 -10.40 5.02
C GLY A 421 -6.95 -10.02 5.65
N GLY A 422 -6.20 -11.00 6.15
CA GLY A 422 -4.92 -10.71 6.79
C GLY A 422 -4.17 -11.97 7.20
N GLY A 423 -3.50 -12.58 6.24
CA GLY A 423 -2.89 -13.90 6.39
C GLY A 423 -1.67 -13.97 7.32
N PRO A 424 -1.10 -15.18 7.54
CA PRO A 424 0.04 -15.40 8.41
C PRO A 424 1.36 -14.87 7.80
N GLY A 425 1.53 -13.54 7.84
CA GLY A 425 2.58 -12.75 7.20
C GLY A 425 3.97 -13.41 7.09
N GLY A 426 4.35 -13.73 5.86
CA GLY A 426 5.59 -14.46 5.58
C GLY A 426 5.73 -14.89 4.12
N ILE A 427 6.44 -16.00 3.92
CA ILE A 427 6.57 -16.68 2.61
C ILE A 427 6.18 -18.14 2.82
N ASN A 428 5.21 -18.61 2.04
CA ASN A 428 4.74 -19.98 2.03
C ASN A 428 5.89 -20.93 1.62
N PRO A 429 6.24 -21.93 2.46
CA PRO A 429 7.42 -22.75 2.28
C PRO A 429 7.27 -23.84 1.18
N ASP A 430 6.07 -24.04 0.63
CA ASP A 430 5.81 -25.05 -0.39
C ASP A 430 5.80 -24.48 -1.83
N ASP A 431 5.66 -23.15 -2.02
CA ASP A 431 5.68 -22.48 -3.33
C ASP A 431 6.68 -21.30 -3.50
N ASP A 432 7.33 -20.81 -2.42
CA ASP A 432 8.19 -19.61 -2.38
C ASP A 432 7.46 -18.26 -2.67
N LEU A 433 6.13 -18.18 -2.55
CA LEU A 433 5.30 -16.96 -2.63
C LEU A 433 4.91 -16.42 -1.24
N PRO A 434 4.33 -15.21 -1.10
CA PRO A 434 3.65 -14.82 0.13
C PRO A 434 2.58 -15.82 0.58
N PHE A 435 2.25 -15.80 1.87
CA PHE A 435 1.05 -16.45 2.42
C PHE A 435 -0.24 -15.67 2.13
N ASP A 436 -0.09 -14.45 1.61
CA ASP A 436 -0.99 -13.31 1.78
C ASP A 436 -0.72 -12.37 0.58
N TYR A 437 -1.63 -12.31 -0.40
CA TYR A 437 -1.47 -11.57 -1.67
C TYR A 437 -2.75 -11.46 -2.52
N ASP A 438 -3.66 -10.57 -2.14
CA ASP A 438 -5.03 -10.53 -2.65
C ASP A 438 -5.21 -9.69 -3.91
N THR A 439 -6.25 -10.00 -4.70
CA THR A 439 -6.41 -9.50 -6.06
C THR A 439 -7.84 -9.04 -6.37
N LEU A 440 -8.03 -7.72 -6.45
CA LEU A 440 -9.26 -7.08 -6.92
C LEU A 440 -9.28 -6.94 -8.45
N ASP A 441 -10.12 -7.73 -9.12
CA ASP A 441 -10.18 -7.80 -10.58
C ASP A 441 -11.20 -6.86 -11.24
N LEU A 442 -10.79 -5.61 -11.45
CA LEU A 442 -11.57 -4.59 -12.17
C LEU A 442 -11.75 -4.85 -13.70
N ARG A 443 -11.58 -6.08 -14.20
CA ARG A 443 -11.72 -6.47 -15.63
C ARG A 443 -13.17 -6.69 -16.10
N GLY A 444 -14.06 -5.75 -15.80
CA GLY A 444 -15.45 -5.82 -16.29
C GLY A 444 -16.36 -4.75 -15.69
N SER A 445 -16.05 -4.39 -14.45
CA SER A 445 -16.70 -3.40 -13.59
C SER A 445 -17.04 -2.04 -14.21
N VAL A 446 -16.35 -1.63 -15.29
CA VAL A 446 -16.55 -0.32 -15.94
C VAL A 446 -17.91 -0.27 -16.68
N PRO A 447 -18.84 0.64 -16.30
CA PRO A 447 -20.15 0.78 -16.97
C PRO A 447 -20.04 1.06 -18.49
N GLU A 448 -21.04 0.68 -19.30
CA GLU A 448 -20.93 0.64 -20.78
C GLU A 448 -20.48 1.97 -21.44
N GLY A 449 -19.17 2.08 -21.68
CA GLY A 449 -18.53 3.24 -22.30
C GLY A 449 -18.15 4.37 -21.34
N GLY A 450 -18.19 4.12 -20.03
CA GLY A 450 -17.68 4.98 -18.96
C GLY A 450 -16.19 4.76 -18.65
N GLY A 451 -15.81 4.90 -17.38
CA GLY A 451 -14.45 4.69 -16.88
C GLY A 451 -14.42 4.48 -15.35
N LEU A 452 -13.22 4.30 -14.79
CA LEU A 452 -13.00 4.24 -13.34
C LEU A 452 -11.73 5.02 -12.92
N GLN A 453 -11.63 5.31 -11.62
CA GLN A 453 -10.47 5.88 -10.96
C GLN A 453 -10.29 5.21 -9.60
N ILE A 454 -9.06 4.84 -9.23
CA ILE A 454 -8.74 4.30 -7.91
C ILE A 454 -8.20 5.44 -7.02
N GLU A 455 -8.73 5.57 -5.81
CA GLU A 455 -8.27 6.49 -4.76
C GLU A 455 -7.90 5.65 -3.53
N TYR A 456 -6.60 5.48 -3.28
CA TYR A 456 -6.11 4.72 -2.13
C TYR A 456 -6.25 5.53 -0.84
N THR A 457 -6.55 4.86 0.27
CA THR A 457 -6.74 5.44 1.61
C THR A 457 -5.58 5.18 2.56
N SER A 458 -4.85 4.06 2.38
CA SER A 458 -3.66 3.71 3.15
C SER A 458 -2.33 4.12 2.46
N ASP A 459 -1.22 4.05 3.21
CA ASP A 459 0.12 4.50 2.76
C ASP A 459 0.93 3.40 2.03
N ASP A 460 0.79 2.15 2.47
CA ASP A 460 1.13 0.92 1.74
C ASP A 460 0.39 0.84 0.39
N ARG A 461 -0.87 1.30 0.39
CA ARG A 461 -1.87 1.31 -0.69
C ARG A 461 -2.51 -0.05 -0.95
N GLU A 462 -2.74 -0.79 0.13
CA GLU A 462 -3.55 -2.00 0.16
C GLU A 462 -5.05 -1.65 0.38
N ASP A 463 -5.41 -0.49 0.97
CA ASP A 463 -6.80 0.03 1.05
C ASP A 463 -7.17 1.08 -0.02
N GLY A 464 -8.45 1.17 -0.37
CA GLY A 464 -8.98 2.31 -1.12
C GLY A 464 -10.43 2.24 -1.61
N VAL A 465 -10.75 3.18 -2.50
CA VAL A 465 -12.06 3.31 -3.15
C VAL A 465 -11.91 3.39 -4.67
N VAL A 466 -12.63 2.54 -5.39
CA VAL A 466 -12.77 2.60 -6.85
C VAL A 466 -13.98 3.45 -7.20
N ARG A 467 -13.76 4.68 -7.71
CA ARG A 467 -14.83 5.54 -8.25
C ARG A 467 -15.15 5.15 -9.68
N TYR A 468 -16.43 4.93 -9.96
CA TYR A 468 -16.93 4.66 -11.30
C TYR A 468 -17.53 5.91 -11.94
N PHE A 469 -17.39 6.04 -13.26
CA PHE A 469 -17.93 7.15 -14.04
C PHE A 469 -18.73 6.63 -15.22
N ASP A 470 -19.86 7.28 -15.50
CA ASP A 470 -20.69 6.99 -16.65
C ASP A 470 -20.05 7.50 -17.96
N ARG A 471 -20.64 7.11 -19.11
CA ARG A 471 -20.15 7.52 -20.44
C ARG A 471 -20.13 9.03 -20.65
N ASP A 472 -21.03 9.77 -20.01
CA ASP A 472 -21.15 11.22 -20.17
C ASP A 472 -20.23 11.98 -19.18
N GLY A 473 -19.62 11.26 -18.21
CA GLY A 473 -18.55 11.69 -17.32
C GLY A 473 -19.01 12.06 -15.90
N GLU A 474 -20.22 11.66 -15.52
CA GLU A 474 -20.78 11.88 -14.18
C GLU A 474 -20.50 10.65 -13.29
N ASP A 475 -20.58 10.84 -11.97
CA ASP A 475 -20.37 9.77 -10.96
C ASP A 475 -21.41 8.64 -11.12
N ALA A 476 -20.93 7.39 -11.03
CA ALA A 476 -21.71 6.18 -11.24
C ALA A 476 -21.62 5.18 -10.07
N GLY A 477 -21.26 5.65 -8.87
CA GLY A 477 -21.07 4.82 -7.68
C GLY A 477 -19.60 4.50 -7.39
N THR A 478 -19.39 3.76 -6.29
CA THR A 478 -18.08 3.41 -5.74
C THR A 478 -18.06 1.95 -5.32
N LEU A 479 -16.90 1.30 -5.42
CA LEU A 479 -16.56 0.09 -4.67
C LEU A 479 -15.53 0.47 -3.61
N GLU A 480 -15.63 -0.07 -2.41
CA GLU A 480 -14.60 0.03 -1.36
C GLU A 480 -13.79 -1.26 -1.29
N PHE A 481 -12.48 -1.17 -1.05
CA PHE A 481 -11.60 -2.31 -0.85
C PHE A 481 -10.63 -2.08 0.30
N ARG A 482 -10.34 -3.14 1.07
CA ARG A 482 -9.42 -3.16 2.21
C ARG A 482 -8.45 -4.34 2.08
N GLU A 483 -7.19 -4.15 2.50
CA GLU A 483 -6.11 -5.17 2.46
C GLU A 483 -5.97 -5.87 1.07
N ILE A 484 -5.72 -5.14 -0.03
CA ILE A 484 -5.53 -5.70 -1.39
C ILE A 484 -4.21 -5.25 -2.08
N GLU A 485 -3.28 -6.18 -2.32
CA GLU A 485 -1.97 -5.86 -2.93
C GLU A 485 -1.96 -5.70 -4.47
N ASN A 486 -3.04 -6.03 -5.19
CA ASN A 486 -2.99 -6.23 -6.66
C ASN A 486 -4.24 -5.78 -7.46
N ILE A 487 -4.06 -4.89 -8.47
CA ILE A 487 -5.13 -4.33 -9.34
C ILE A 487 -4.62 -4.03 -10.79
N VAL A 488 -5.41 -4.23 -11.88
CA VAL A 488 -4.87 -4.54 -13.25
C VAL A 488 -5.39 -3.71 -14.51
N PRO A 489 -4.97 -2.42 -14.82
CA PRO A 489 -5.37 -1.65 -16.08
C PRO A 489 -4.28 -0.88 -16.95
N CYS A 490 -4.44 -0.40 -18.24
CA CYS A 490 -3.31 -0.41 -19.25
C CYS A 490 -2.96 0.71 -20.32
N PHE A 491 -1.75 0.58 -20.94
CA PHE A 491 -0.83 1.41 -21.82
C PHE A 491 -0.45 2.78 -21.32
N THR A 492 0.84 3.12 -21.50
CA THR A 492 1.43 4.45 -21.49
C THR A 492 0.56 5.38 -22.34
N PRO A 493 -0.40 6.10 -21.71
CA PRO A 493 -1.39 6.84 -22.46
C PRO A 493 -0.69 7.95 -23.21
N GLY A 494 -1.17 8.28 -24.40
CA GLY A 494 -0.50 9.23 -25.29
C GLY A 494 0.57 8.60 -26.20
N THR A 495 0.85 7.29 -26.12
CA THR A 495 1.47 6.58 -27.25
C THR A 495 0.49 6.61 -28.43
N THR A 496 0.95 7.02 -29.62
CA THR A 496 0.09 7.16 -30.81
C THR A 496 0.44 6.15 -31.90
N ILE A 497 -0.60 5.56 -32.50
CA ILE A 497 -0.51 4.54 -33.55
C ILE A 497 -1.10 5.08 -34.85
N ALA A 498 -0.40 4.87 -35.97
CA ALA A 498 -0.84 5.38 -37.27
C ALA A 498 -2.02 4.59 -37.84
N THR A 499 -3.17 5.26 -38.01
CA THR A 499 -4.35 4.71 -38.69
C THR A 499 -4.52 5.30 -40.10
N PRO A 500 -5.31 4.69 -41.00
CA PRO A 500 -5.66 5.27 -42.31
C PRO A 500 -6.39 6.63 -42.26
N LYS A 501 -6.78 7.11 -41.06
CA LYS A 501 -7.42 8.41 -40.83
C LYS A 501 -6.46 9.46 -40.26
N GLY A 502 -5.24 9.06 -39.88
CA GLY A 502 -4.30 9.84 -39.06
C GLY A 502 -3.82 9.01 -37.86
N GLU A 503 -2.84 9.52 -37.11
CA GLU A 503 -2.46 8.95 -35.82
C GLU A 503 -3.61 9.08 -34.81
N ARG A 504 -3.74 8.09 -33.93
CA ARG A 504 -4.64 8.10 -32.77
C ARG A 504 -3.86 7.65 -31.54
N MET A 505 -4.29 8.10 -30.37
CA MET A 505 -3.89 7.52 -29.08
C MET A 505 -4.15 6.00 -29.07
N VAL A 506 -3.42 5.26 -28.24
CA VAL A 506 -3.41 3.80 -28.24
C VAL A 506 -4.48 3.22 -27.31
N GLU A 507 -4.71 3.90 -26.19
CA GLU A 507 -5.86 3.78 -25.29
C GLU A 507 -7.22 4.01 -26.02
N ASP A 508 -7.18 4.74 -27.13
CA ASP A 508 -8.31 5.08 -28.00
C ASP A 508 -8.77 3.88 -28.89
N LEU A 509 -7.92 2.85 -29.04
CA LEU A 509 -8.09 1.74 -29.98
C LEU A 509 -9.02 0.64 -29.43
N LYS A 510 -9.61 -0.15 -30.33
CA LYS A 510 -10.45 -1.30 -29.98
C LYS A 510 -10.43 -2.37 -31.08
N PRO A 511 -10.91 -3.60 -30.82
CA PRO A 511 -11.07 -4.60 -31.87
C PRO A 511 -11.92 -4.06 -33.04
N GLY A 512 -11.49 -4.32 -34.27
CA GLY A 512 -12.09 -3.76 -35.48
C GLY A 512 -11.54 -2.40 -35.93
N ASP A 513 -10.80 -1.66 -35.09
CA ASP A 513 -10.07 -0.47 -35.56
C ASP A 513 -8.92 -0.87 -36.50
N LYS A 514 -8.61 0.00 -37.47
CA LYS A 514 -7.71 -0.31 -38.59
C LYS A 514 -6.40 0.45 -38.50
N ILE A 515 -5.29 -0.28 -38.54
CA ILE A 515 -3.93 0.23 -38.33
C ILE A 515 -3.11 0.11 -39.61
N ILE A 516 -2.17 1.03 -39.80
CA ILE A 516 -1.17 0.96 -40.88
C ILE A 516 0.03 0.13 -40.39
N THR A 517 0.27 -0.97 -41.07
CA THR A 517 1.39 -1.89 -40.82
C THR A 517 2.37 -1.90 -42.00
N ARG A 518 3.61 -2.29 -41.74
CA ARG A 518 4.71 -2.31 -42.71
C ARG A 518 4.59 -3.49 -43.68
N ASP A 519 4.12 -4.63 -43.20
CA ASP A 519 4.33 -5.92 -43.84
C ASP A 519 3.11 -6.37 -44.67
N ASN A 520 1.89 -6.33 -44.11
CA ASN A 520 0.66 -6.64 -44.86
C ASN A 520 -0.28 -5.43 -45.09
N GLY A 521 0.11 -4.20 -44.77
CA GLY A 521 -0.55 -2.97 -45.23
C GLY A 521 -1.57 -2.39 -44.24
N ILE A 522 -2.87 -2.46 -44.52
CA ILE A 522 -3.89 -2.01 -43.56
C ILE A 522 -4.53 -3.23 -42.93
N GLN A 523 -4.23 -3.47 -41.65
CA GLN A 523 -4.77 -4.58 -40.87
C GLN A 523 -5.83 -4.07 -39.87
N GLU A 524 -6.52 -5.02 -39.23
CA GLU A 524 -7.67 -4.80 -38.35
C GLU A 524 -7.38 -5.46 -37.00
N ILE A 525 -7.47 -4.71 -35.91
CA ILE A 525 -7.20 -5.22 -34.56
C ILE A 525 -8.20 -6.34 -34.25
N ARG A 526 -7.71 -7.45 -33.72
CA ARG A 526 -8.50 -8.62 -33.28
C ARG A 526 -8.72 -8.66 -31.79
N TRP A 527 -7.70 -8.27 -31.04
CA TRP A 527 -7.69 -8.27 -29.58
C TRP A 527 -6.82 -7.09 -29.10
N ILE A 528 -7.15 -6.58 -27.93
CA ILE A 528 -6.44 -5.54 -27.19
C ILE A 528 -6.65 -5.85 -25.70
N GLY A 529 -5.59 -5.85 -24.88
CA GLY A 529 -5.66 -6.32 -23.48
C GLY A 529 -4.65 -5.65 -22.56
N THR A 530 -4.92 -5.68 -21.24
CA THR A 530 -4.76 -4.48 -20.41
C THR A 530 -4.38 -4.74 -18.91
N ARG A 531 -3.12 -4.44 -18.50
CA ARG A 531 -2.48 -4.40 -17.13
C ARG A 531 -1.59 -3.15 -16.82
N THR A 532 -1.53 -2.65 -15.57
CA THR A 532 -0.52 -1.63 -15.11
C THR A 532 0.52 -2.27 -14.22
N LEU A 533 1.62 -1.56 -14.02
CA LEU A 533 2.63 -1.80 -13.01
C LEU A 533 2.87 -0.49 -12.23
N THR A 534 2.62 -0.50 -10.94
CA THR A 534 2.98 0.57 -9.98
C THR A 534 4.50 0.74 -9.87
N GLY A 535 4.96 1.84 -9.24
CA GLY A 535 6.37 2.02 -8.90
C GLY A 535 6.93 0.92 -7.99
N HIS A 536 6.07 0.27 -7.20
CA HIS A 536 6.41 -0.84 -6.31
C HIS A 536 6.52 -2.16 -7.07
N GLU A 537 5.58 -2.49 -7.96
CA GLU A 537 5.75 -3.60 -8.92
C GLU A 537 7.01 -3.41 -9.78
N LEU A 538 7.32 -2.19 -10.21
CA LEU A 538 8.57 -1.89 -10.92
C LEU A 538 9.83 -1.95 -10.03
N ALA A 539 9.68 -1.99 -8.70
CA ALA A 539 10.76 -2.27 -7.76
C ALA A 539 10.92 -3.78 -7.52
N ARG A 540 9.81 -4.50 -7.29
CA ARG A 540 9.73 -5.97 -7.12
C ARG A 540 10.13 -6.71 -8.42
N ALA A 541 9.70 -6.23 -9.60
CA ALA A 541 9.97 -6.78 -10.93
C ALA A 541 10.76 -5.80 -11.85
N PRO A 542 12.07 -5.56 -11.59
CA PRO A 542 12.88 -4.60 -12.35
C PRO A 542 13.09 -5.01 -13.83
N ASN A 543 12.75 -6.24 -14.21
CA ASN A 543 12.67 -6.74 -15.59
C ASN A 543 11.62 -6.04 -16.45
N LEU A 544 10.64 -5.34 -15.85
CA LEU A 544 9.51 -4.70 -16.56
C LEU A 544 9.62 -3.18 -16.67
N ARG A 545 10.69 -2.55 -16.17
CA ARG A 545 10.85 -1.07 -16.13
C ARG A 545 10.91 -0.41 -17.52
N PRO A 546 10.19 0.68 -17.76
CA PRO A 546 10.07 1.22 -19.10
C PRO A 546 11.36 1.77 -19.68
N ILE A 547 11.53 1.55 -20.98
CA ILE A 547 12.60 2.12 -21.76
C ILE A 547 12.05 3.35 -22.51
N LEU A 548 12.59 4.51 -22.19
CA LEU A 548 12.33 5.75 -22.93
C LEU A 548 13.24 5.81 -24.15
N ILE A 549 12.62 5.91 -25.32
CA ILE A 549 13.30 6.08 -26.60
C ILE A 549 13.02 7.50 -27.09
N GLN A 550 13.99 8.40 -26.91
CA GLN A 550 13.87 9.81 -27.27
C GLN A 550 13.88 10.04 -28.78
N LYS A 551 13.21 11.10 -29.23
CA LYS A 551 13.07 11.54 -30.62
C LYS A 551 14.40 11.53 -31.38
N GLY A 552 14.50 10.69 -32.39
CA GLY A 552 15.67 10.57 -33.26
C GLY A 552 16.79 9.64 -32.80
N SER A 553 16.71 9.02 -31.62
CA SER A 553 17.75 8.15 -31.06
C SER A 553 17.99 6.84 -31.85
N LEU A 554 16.95 6.30 -32.50
CA LEU A 554 17.04 5.13 -33.39
C LEU A 554 17.70 5.46 -34.74
N GLY A 555 18.02 6.74 -34.99
CA GLY A 555 18.59 7.23 -36.23
C GLY A 555 17.54 7.69 -37.26
N HIS A 556 18.00 8.37 -38.31
CA HIS A 556 17.14 8.92 -39.38
C HIS A 556 15.96 9.80 -38.90
N ASN A 557 16.08 10.43 -37.72
CA ASN A 557 15.04 11.17 -36.99
C ASN A 557 13.87 10.30 -36.46
N LEU A 558 14.08 9.00 -36.24
CA LEU A 558 13.12 8.09 -35.60
C LEU A 558 13.51 7.81 -34.12
N PRO A 559 12.54 7.64 -33.20
CA PRO A 559 11.11 7.88 -33.39
C PRO A 559 10.85 9.37 -33.69
N GLU A 560 9.72 9.68 -34.32
CA GLU A 560 9.38 11.08 -34.63
C GLU A 560 8.87 11.82 -33.39
N HIS A 561 8.42 11.12 -32.35
CA HIS A 561 8.11 11.63 -31.02
C HIS A 561 8.73 10.69 -29.97
N ASP A 562 8.98 11.17 -28.75
CA ASP A 562 9.48 10.30 -27.67
C ASP A 562 8.47 9.16 -27.43
N ILE A 563 8.93 7.93 -27.14
CA ILE A 563 8.06 6.77 -26.88
C ILE A 563 8.55 5.97 -25.67
N LEU A 564 7.62 5.48 -24.86
CA LEU A 564 7.86 4.74 -23.63
C LEU A 564 7.29 3.32 -23.79
N VAL A 565 8.15 2.30 -23.74
CA VAL A 565 7.81 0.90 -24.10
C VAL A 565 8.41 -0.10 -23.11
N SER A 566 7.86 -1.33 -23.07
CA SER A 566 8.40 -2.40 -22.21
C SER A 566 9.83 -2.81 -22.62
N PRO A 567 10.62 -3.37 -21.69
CA PRO A 567 11.96 -3.91 -21.94
C PRO A 567 12.10 -4.83 -23.15
N GLN A 568 11.19 -5.77 -23.40
CA GLN A 568 11.29 -6.68 -24.55
C GLN A 568 10.60 -6.18 -25.82
N HIS A 569 9.91 -5.02 -25.77
CA HIS A 569 9.25 -4.43 -26.95
C HIS A 569 10.25 -4.21 -28.08
N ARG A 570 9.94 -4.70 -29.29
CA ARG A 570 10.94 -4.79 -30.39
C ARG A 570 10.81 -3.64 -31.38
N MET A 571 11.87 -2.84 -31.47
CA MET A 571 11.99 -1.72 -32.39
C MET A 571 12.68 -2.15 -33.69
N LEU A 572 12.17 -1.69 -34.83
CA LEU A 572 12.75 -1.96 -36.14
C LEU A 572 13.82 -0.93 -36.47
N LEU A 573 15.09 -1.36 -36.45
CA LEU A 573 16.24 -0.54 -36.79
C LEU A 573 16.59 -0.68 -38.27
N THR A 574 16.86 0.45 -38.92
CA THR A 574 17.23 0.52 -40.34
C THR A 574 18.35 1.54 -40.55
N GLY A 575 19.39 1.20 -41.32
CA GLY A 575 20.41 2.17 -41.75
C GLY A 575 21.76 1.56 -42.09
N ASP A 576 22.72 2.39 -42.48
CA ASP A 576 24.05 1.95 -42.95
C ASP A 576 24.78 1.05 -41.93
N LYS A 577 24.58 1.26 -40.62
CA LYS A 577 25.18 0.42 -39.57
C LYS A 577 24.61 -1.01 -39.54
N THR A 578 23.30 -1.19 -39.73
CA THR A 578 22.69 -2.54 -39.66
C THR A 578 23.20 -3.40 -40.82
N GLN A 579 23.27 -2.80 -42.02
CA GLN A 579 23.83 -3.46 -43.20
C GLN A 579 25.34 -3.71 -43.07
N LEU A 580 26.09 -2.83 -42.40
CA LEU A 580 27.54 -3.00 -42.19
C LEU A 580 27.90 -4.10 -41.19
N TYR A 581 27.11 -4.27 -40.11
CA TYR A 581 27.41 -5.22 -39.04
C TYR A 581 26.69 -6.57 -39.16
N PHE A 582 25.52 -6.63 -39.79
CA PHE A 582 24.67 -7.82 -39.84
C PHE A 582 24.35 -8.33 -41.24
N GLU A 583 24.83 -7.64 -42.28
CA GLU A 583 24.50 -7.83 -43.70
C GLU A 583 23.01 -7.62 -44.07
N GLU A 584 22.19 -7.17 -43.11
CA GLU A 584 20.74 -6.96 -43.23
C GLU A 584 20.34 -5.47 -43.25
N THR A 585 19.36 -5.10 -44.08
CA THR A 585 18.88 -3.71 -44.20
C THR A 585 17.89 -3.28 -43.12
N GLU A 586 17.19 -4.25 -42.51
CA GLU A 586 16.30 -4.05 -41.37
C GLU A 586 16.60 -5.13 -40.32
N VAL A 587 16.69 -4.74 -39.04
CA VAL A 587 16.89 -5.68 -37.93
C VAL A 587 16.01 -5.30 -36.75
N LEU A 588 15.54 -6.27 -35.98
CA LEU A 588 14.75 -6.04 -34.77
C LEU A 588 15.63 -6.09 -33.53
N ALA A 589 15.38 -5.22 -32.57
CA ALA A 589 16.02 -5.26 -31.26
C ALA A 589 15.02 -4.90 -30.16
N ALA A 590 15.02 -5.66 -29.07
CA ALA A 590 14.31 -5.33 -27.84
C ALA A 590 14.83 -4.02 -27.25
N ALA A 591 13.96 -3.19 -26.68
CA ALA A 591 14.31 -1.90 -26.13
C ALA A 591 15.43 -1.99 -25.07
N LYS A 592 15.39 -3.01 -24.19
CA LYS A 592 16.43 -3.29 -23.17
C LYS A 592 17.81 -3.67 -23.73
N HIS A 593 17.91 -3.94 -25.03
CA HIS A 593 19.19 -4.15 -25.73
C HIS A 593 19.75 -2.89 -26.41
N LEU A 594 18.97 -1.80 -26.42
CA LEU A 594 19.35 -0.50 -27.00
C LEU A 594 19.73 0.54 -25.94
N THR A 595 19.51 0.22 -24.65
CA THR A 595 19.95 1.04 -23.51
C THR A 595 21.45 1.36 -23.59
N GLY A 596 21.79 2.64 -23.35
CA GLY A 596 23.14 3.16 -23.52
C GLY A 596 23.51 3.54 -24.96
N MET A 597 22.57 3.48 -25.91
CA MET A 597 22.60 4.37 -27.08
C MET A 597 22.17 5.79 -26.65
N PRO A 598 22.70 6.86 -27.25
CA PRO A 598 22.34 8.22 -26.83
C PRO A 598 20.84 8.52 -26.99
N GLY A 599 20.14 8.79 -25.87
CA GLY A 599 18.69 9.01 -25.85
C GLY A 599 17.86 7.72 -25.86
N ILE A 600 18.41 6.62 -25.35
CA ILE A 600 17.70 5.36 -25.08
C ILE A 600 18.13 4.86 -23.70
N ASP A 601 17.25 5.05 -22.73
CA ASP A 601 17.55 4.92 -21.31
C ASP A 601 16.37 4.25 -20.58
N GLU A 602 16.66 3.48 -19.53
CA GLU A 602 15.67 2.94 -18.60
C GLU A 602 15.18 4.07 -17.68
N VAL A 603 13.87 4.16 -17.45
CA VAL A 603 13.27 5.24 -16.66
C VAL A 603 12.61 4.69 -15.40
N GLY A 604 13.13 5.10 -14.25
CA GLY A 604 12.41 4.99 -12.98
C GLY A 604 11.17 5.88 -13.03
N THR A 605 10.01 5.31 -12.70
CA THR A 605 8.70 5.97 -12.74
C THR A 605 7.85 5.45 -11.58
N LEU A 606 6.91 6.27 -11.11
CA LEU A 606 5.96 5.91 -10.05
C LEU A 606 4.85 4.97 -10.54
N GLY A 607 4.80 4.71 -11.86
CA GLY A 607 3.96 3.70 -12.49
C GLY A 607 4.15 3.66 -14.01
N VAL A 608 3.74 2.56 -14.64
CA VAL A 608 3.69 2.36 -16.08
C VAL A 608 2.60 1.37 -16.48
N THR A 609 2.19 1.43 -17.72
CA THR A 609 0.90 0.95 -18.19
C THR A 609 1.24 0.37 -19.59
N TYR A 610 0.86 -0.85 -20.02
CA TYR A 610 1.48 -1.49 -21.23
C TYR A 610 0.56 -2.24 -22.25
N VAL A 611 -0.49 -1.66 -22.88
CA VAL A 611 -1.43 -2.53 -23.65
C VAL A 611 -0.74 -3.20 -24.83
N HIS A 612 -1.12 -4.44 -25.08
CA HIS A 612 -0.77 -5.10 -26.32
C HIS A 612 -2.00 -5.19 -27.23
N PHE A 613 -1.83 -4.99 -28.54
CA PHE A 613 -2.88 -5.21 -29.51
C PHE A 613 -2.40 -6.10 -30.66
N MET A 614 -3.27 -7.04 -31.05
CA MET A 614 -2.95 -8.10 -32.00
C MET A 614 -3.81 -8.01 -33.26
N PHE A 615 -3.27 -8.51 -34.36
CA PHE A 615 -3.97 -8.67 -35.65
C PHE A 615 -4.18 -10.16 -35.96
N ASP A 616 -4.71 -10.45 -37.15
CA ASP A 616 -4.75 -11.82 -37.70
C ASP A 616 -3.34 -12.45 -37.85
N ARG A 617 -2.25 -11.66 -37.83
CA ARG A 617 -0.84 -12.07 -38.04
C ARG A 617 0.13 -11.16 -37.30
N HIS A 618 1.39 -11.58 -37.15
CA HIS A 618 2.51 -10.70 -36.80
C HIS A 618 2.58 -9.55 -37.81
N GLU A 619 2.66 -8.33 -37.30
CA GLU A 619 2.83 -7.11 -38.06
C GLU A 619 3.90 -6.22 -37.43
N VAL A 620 4.41 -5.27 -38.21
CA VAL A 620 5.19 -4.14 -37.68
C VAL A 620 4.34 -2.88 -37.84
N VAL A 621 3.99 -2.26 -36.73
CA VAL A 621 3.14 -1.07 -36.63
C VAL A 621 3.97 0.21 -36.59
N LEU A 622 3.33 1.34 -36.89
CA LEU A 622 3.93 2.66 -36.80
C LEU A 622 3.44 3.36 -35.51
N SER A 623 4.33 3.49 -34.53
CA SER A 623 4.10 3.98 -33.17
C SER A 623 5.01 5.19 -32.88
N ASN A 624 4.45 6.37 -32.59
CA ASN A 624 5.18 7.65 -32.44
C ASN A 624 6.19 7.91 -33.59
N GLY A 625 5.84 7.51 -34.81
CA GLY A 625 6.68 7.60 -36.01
C GLY A 625 7.81 6.57 -36.12
N ALA A 626 8.11 5.78 -35.10
CA ALA A 626 8.99 4.61 -35.21
C ALA A 626 8.21 3.36 -35.62
N TRP A 627 8.89 2.43 -36.29
CA TRP A 627 8.34 1.12 -36.59
C TRP A 627 8.66 0.15 -35.46
N SER A 628 7.63 -0.41 -34.81
CA SER A 628 7.76 -1.37 -33.72
C SER A 628 6.88 -2.61 -33.98
N GLU A 629 7.18 -3.73 -33.35
CA GLU A 629 6.52 -5.00 -33.61
C GLU A 629 5.23 -5.17 -32.80
N SER A 630 4.17 -5.71 -33.42
CA SER A 630 3.03 -6.27 -32.68
C SER A 630 3.23 -7.79 -32.54
N PHE A 631 3.58 -8.23 -31.34
CA PHE A 631 3.76 -9.64 -30.97
C PHE A 631 2.49 -10.50 -31.21
N GLN A 632 2.68 -11.81 -31.38
CA GLN A 632 1.63 -12.83 -31.30
C GLN A 632 2.13 -14.07 -30.55
N PRO A 633 1.34 -14.68 -29.66
CA PRO A 633 1.61 -16.01 -29.11
C PRO A 633 1.36 -17.08 -30.18
N GLY A 634 2.10 -18.19 -30.13
CA GLY A 634 1.91 -19.33 -31.03
C GLY A 634 2.98 -20.40 -30.85
N ALA A 635 2.59 -21.68 -30.82
CA ALA A 635 3.44 -22.77 -30.32
C ALA A 635 4.87 -22.85 -30.93
N ASN A 636 5.01 -22.67 -32.25
CA ASN A 636 6.33 -22.70 -32.93
C ASN A 636 7.11 -21.37 -32.82
N VAL A 637 6.48 -20.29 -32.31
CA VAL A 637 7.15 -19.02 -32.00
C VAL A 637 7.76 -19.09 -30.59
N LEU A 638 7.08 -19.74 -29.64
CA LEU A 638 7.58 -19.99 -28.28
C LEU A 638 8.91 -20.78 -28.29
N ASP A 639 9.04 -21.76 -29.19
CA ASP A 639 10.26 -22.57 -29.40
C ASP A 639 11.41 -21.80 -30.08
N GLY A 640 11.13 -20.62 -30.65
CA GLY A 640 12.10 -19.75 -31.34
C GLY A 640 12.49 -18.47 -30.57
N LEU A 641 11.77 -18.16 -29.48
CA LEU A 641 11.99 -16.99 -28.64
C LEU A 641 13.10 -17.20 -27.59
N GLY A 642 13.53 -16.11 -26.97
CA GLY A 642 14.18 -16.18 -25.68
C GLY A 642 13.14 -16.39 -24.58
N VAL A 643 13.43 -17.28 -23.63
CA VAL A 643 12.63 -17.57 -22.42
C VAL A 643 12.15 -16.24 -21.79
N GLU A 644 13.07 -15.35 -21.46
CA GLU A 644 12.84 -13.98 -20.96
C GLU A 644 11.83 -13.09 -21.73
N GLN A 645 11.43 -13.42 -22.97
CA GLN A 645 10.46 -12.63 -23.74
C GLN A 645 9.09 -13.31 -23.83
N ARG A 646 9.03 -14.65 -23.80
CA ARG A 646 7.74 -15.32 -23.59
C ARG A 646 7.25 -14.97 -22.19
N ASP A 647 8.14 -15.07 -21.21
CA ASP A 647 7.78 -14.98 -19.80
C ASP A 647 7.27 -13.55 -19.49
N GLU A 648 7.99 -12.48 -19.89
CA GLU A 648 7.49 -11.07 -19.82
C GLU A 648 6.10 -10.87 -20.43
N ILE A 649 5.75 -11.59 -21.51
CA ILE A 649 4.46 -11.37 -22.20
C ILE A 649 3.34 -12.23 -21.61
N LEU A 650 3.64 -13.35 -20.93
CA LEU A 650 2.65 -14.11 -20.16
C LEU A 650 2.48 -13.55 -18.74
N GLU A 651 3.53 -12.93 -18.19
CA GLU A 651 3.54 -12.11 -16.96
C GLU A 651 2.68 -10.84 -17.14
N LEU A 652 2.71 -10.23 -18.34
CA LEU A 652 1.85 -9.10 -18.71
C LEU A 652 0.44 -9.51 -19.19
N PHE A 653 0.27 -10.69 -19.79
CA PHE A 653 -1.01 -11.19 -20.38
C PHE A 653 -1.18 -12.72 -20.21
N PRO A 654 -1.58 -13.20 -19.01
CA PRO A 654 -1.74 -14.63 -18.72
C PRO A 654 -2.77 -15.35 -19.60
N GLU A 655 -3.80 -14.63 -20.08
CA GLU A 655 -4.89 -15.16 -20.91
C GLU A 655 -4.42 -15.72 -22.26
N LEU A 656 -3.22 -15.33 -22.71
CA LEU A 656 -2.58 -15.80 -23.94
C LEU A 656 -2.07 -17.25 -23.87
N THR A 657 -2.29 -17.94 -22.75
CA THR A 657 -2.00 -19.37 -22.54
C THR A 657 -3.04 -20.31 -23.16
N THR A 658 -4.28 -19.85 -23.39
CA THR A 658 -5.40 -20.72 -23.78
C THR A 658 -5.63 -20.85 -25.30
N ALA A 659 -6.50 -21.78 -25.71
CA ALA A 659 -6.19 -22.67 -26.85
C ALA A 659 -6.69 -22.29 -28.26
N GLU A 660 -7.04 -21.02 -28.56
CA GLU A 660 -7.57 -20.63 -29.91
C GLU A 660 -6.63 -19.76 -30.78
N GLY A 661 -5.39 -19.53 -30.37
CA GLY A 661 -4.39 -18.74 -31.14
C GLY A 661 -3.49 -19.52 -32.11
N LEU A 662 -3.78 -20.78 -32.44
CA LEU A 662 -2.78 -21.73 -32.98
C LEU A 662 -2.85 -21.99 -34.50
N ASP A 663 -2.18 -21.17 -35.32
CA ASP A 663 -1.77 -21.56 -36.68
C ASP A 663 -0.43 -20.89 -37.13
N ASP A 664 0.22 -21.44 -38.15
CA ASP A 664 1.64 -21.18 -38.54
C ASP A 664 2.06 -19.70 -38.71
N TYR A 665 3.18 -19.29 -38.10
CA TYR A 665 4.26 -18.52 -38.78
C TYR A 665 5.61 -18.58 -38.01
N ALA A 666 6.69 -18.18 -38.70
CA ALA A 666 8.03 -18.01 -38.12
C ALA A 666 8.59 -16.61 -38.45
N ALA A 667 9.37 -16.02 -37.54
CA ALA A 667 9.86 -14.65 -37.65
C ALA A 667 10.68 -14.39 -38.93
N ALA A 668 10.26 -13.40 -39.72
CA ALA A 668 10.82 -13.13 -41.05
C ALA A 668 12.06 -12.21 -41.06
N ARG A 669 12.43 -11.61 -39.93
CA ARG A 669 13.57 -10.69 -39.77
C ARG A 669 14.53 -11.19 -38.69
N ARG A 670 15.81 -10.81 -38.80
CA ARG A 670 16.82 -11.10 -37.77
C ARG A 670 16.60 -10.21 -36.54
N ALA A 671 16.28 -10.83 -35.41
CA ALA A 671 16.38 -10.20 -34.10
C ALA A 671 17.84 -10.21 -33.60
N LEU A 672 18.28 -9.13 -32.96
CA LEU A 672 19.63 -8.98 -32.41
C LEU A 672 19.68 -9.36 -30.92
N LYS A 673 20.71 -10.11 -30.54
CA LYS A 673 21.04 -10.36 -29.12
C LYS A 673 21.75 -9.15 -28.51
N ARG A 674 21.75 -9.02 -27.17
CA ARG A 674 22.37 -7.89 -26.43
C ARG A 674 23.76 -7.48 -26.94
N HIS A 675 24.66 -8.44 -27.16
CA HIS A 675 26.02 -8.18 -27.63
C HIS A 675 26.13 -7.82 -29.13
N GLU A 676 25.09 -8.09 -29.91
CA GLU A 676 24.97 -7.65 -31.30
C GLU A 676 24.41 -6.23 -31.35
N ALA A 677 23.31 -5.94 -30.63
CA ALA A 677 22.72 -4.60 -30.56
C ALA A 677 23.76 -3.52 -30.12
N GLN A 678 24.63 -3.85 -29.17
CA GLN A 678 25.75 -3.02 -28.72
C GLN A 678 26.78 -2.65 -29.81
N LEU A 679 26.76 -3.28 -30.99
CA LEU A 679 27.57 -2.87 -32.15
C LEU A 679 26.98 -1.63 -32.86
N LEU A 680 25.67 -1.39 -32.75
CA LEU A 680 25.00 -0.22 -33.31
C LEU A 680 25.26 1.05 -32.48
N ALA A 681 25.57 0.90 -31.19
CA ALA A 681 25.96 1.99 -30.28
C ALA A 681 27.39 2.52 -30.53
N ARG A 682 28.21 1.84 -31.33
CA ARG A 682 29.63 2.19 -31.59
C ARG A 682 29.85 2.89 -32.94
#